data_AF-A0A960ER79-F1
#
_entry.id   AF-A0A960ER79-F1
#
_cell.length_a   1.000
_cell.length_b   1.000
_cell.length_c   1.000
_cell.angle_alpha   90.00
_cell.angle_beta   90.00
_cell.angle_gamma   90.00
#
_symmetry.space_group_name_H-M   'P 1'
#
loop_
_entity.id
_entity.type
_entity.pdbx_description
1 polymer ?
#
loop_
_entity_poly.entity_id
_entity_poly.type
_entity_poly.pdbx_seq_one_letter_code
_entity_poly.pdbx_strand_id
1 'polypeptide(L)'
;MLNRVLDPSPCDSLDAYRSSGGGQAVAESTRIGPDATIDRILASGLRGRGGAGFPTGVKWRTVADAGTAAAPTPVVVNAAEGEPGTFKDRTLLRRNPYKVIEGAVVAALTLGSTEVVIATKASFTQSIRRLRRALAELEDDPFSPDVHIRLVFGPDAYLFGEETALLEVIEGRQPFPRIAPPFRRGLDPNEEQVQRNASRLHLAVDGGSDEPPALVDNVETLANVPAILTEGSDWFRSLGTADSPGTIICTVTGHTRRHGVAEYPMGTPLSEVIAELGGGARVGRHLLAAVSGVANPLLPADRFDIPLSYEAMASAGTSLGAGGFIIFDDTCDPVSIAHGISRFLAVESCGQCEPCKADGLAISAALERIRVGDGSDRDLALINKRLDTVIRGARCFLAYQQQRTVASALELFGDAFQNRPGAADGGPPPDELIAPVVDILGNRAVLDNENARKQPDWTYGPTDSGAFPAALYGNSPVTIRPHARPLHPDAVSDGHSDLRTQDFAQVRMIHRELDELLERLENTTDPDSAKAALTDLDRTLQRHHDITDHILYPTVSRAVPGLGDDAAWTSEHAAEDAERLAHRLAASHQDPSPENLAILREGIDEHIAHVEHFVVPLLRNHLAPTELEHLDDAMATALAHDPPRTSQSTASVPADRKVT
;
A
#
# COMPACT_ATOMS: atom_id res chain seq x y z
N MET A 1 -14.93 4.89 -14.97
CA MET A 1 -13.76 5.45 -14.22
C MET A 1 -13.55 6.94 -14.52
N LEU A 2 -13.20 7.74 -13.50
CA LEU A 2 -12.88 9.17 -13.59
C LEU A 2 -11.42 9.43 -13.16
N ASN A 3 -10.92 10.66 -13.35
CA ASN A 3 -9.59 11.09 -12.91
C ASN A 3 -9.63 12.55 -12.42
N ARG A 4 -10.41 12.87 -11.37
CA ARG A 4 -10.45 14.23 -10.78
C ARG A 4 -9.36 14.37 -9.71
N VAL A 5 -9.26 13.38 -8.84
CA VAL A 5 -8.28 13.32 -7.74
C VAL A 5 -7.11 12.44 -8.14
N LEU A 6 -7.41 11.24 -8.66
CA LEU A 6 -6.40 10.27 -9.06
C LEU A 6 -6.01 10.48 -10.53
N ASP A 7 -4.84 11.05 -10.77
CA ASP A 7 -4.38 11.31 -12.14
C ASP A 7 -4.18 10.01 -12.93
N PRO A 8 -4.46 9.99 -14.25
CA PRO A 8 -4.37 8.78 -15.07
C PRO A 8 -2.91 8.34 -15.27
N SER A 9 -1.97 9.28 -15.25
CA SER A 9 -0.53 9.06 -15.33
C SER A 9 0.17 9.79 -14.18
N PRO A 10 1.39 9.39 -13.80
CA PRO A 10 2.20 10.14 -12.85
C PRO A 10 2.43 11.59 -13.31
N CYS A 11 2.39 12.52 -12.37
CA CYS A 11 2.80 13.91 -12.58
C CYS A 11 4.31 14.01 -12.39
N ASP A 12 5.05 14.31 -13.44
CA ASP A 12 6.51 14.11 -13.43
C ASP A 12 7.30 15.21 -12.69
N SER A 13 6.77 16.43 -12.60
CA SER A 13 7.45 17.57 -11.96
C SER A 13 6.48 18.62 -11.43
N LEU A 14 7.00 19.56 -10.63
CA LEU A 14 6.31 20.75 -10.16
C LEU A 14 5.86 21.64 -11.33
N ASP A 15 6.68 21.79 -12.37
CA ASP A 15 6.35 22.56 -13.57
C ASP A 15 5.15 21.96 -14.31
N ALA A 16 5.11 20.62 -14.45
CA ALA A 16 3.96 19.93 -15.02
C ALA A 16 2.71 20.16 -14.17
N TYR A 17 2.84 20.09 -12.84
CA TYR A 17 1.74 20.34 -11.92
C TYR A 17 1.20 21.78 -12.05
N ARG A 18 2.07 22.78 -12.03
CA ARG A 18 1.72 24.20 -12.20
C ARG A 18 1.09 24.50 -13.56
N SER A 19 1.60 23.88 -14.62
CA SER A 19 1.02 23.99 -15.96
C SER A 19 -0.42 23.48 -16.04
N SER A 20 -0.80 22.56 -15.15
CA SER A 20 -2.17 22.06 -15.00
C SER A 20 -3.01 22.83 -13.96
N GLY A 21 -2.49 23.92 -13.40
CA GLY A 21 -3.18 24.77 -12.42
C GLY A 21 -2.72 24.59 -10.97
N GLY A 22 -1.69 23.79 -10.71
CA GLY A 22 -1.12 23.61 -9.38
C GLY A 22 -0.67 24.93 -8.74
N GLY A 23 -0.93 25.09 -7.44
CA GLY A 23 -0.65 26.31 -6.66
C GLY A 23 -1.78 27.35 -6.67
N GLN A 24 -2.77 27.22 -7.57
CA GLN A 24 -3.90 28.16 -7.63
C GLN A 24 -4.80 28.08 -6.40
N ALA A 25 -4.90 26.93 -5.74
CA ALA A 25 -5.74 26.80 -4.54
C ALA A 25 -5.13 27.55 -3.36
N VAL A 26 -3.80 27.62 -3.26
CA VAL A 26 -3.10 28.43 -2.25
C VAL A 26 -3.30 29.93 -2.51
N ALA A 27 -3.22 30.36 -3.77
CA ALA A 27 -3.52 31.73 -4.14
C ALA A 27 -4.98 32.09 -3.80
N GLU A 28 -5.91 31.20 -4.10
CA GLU A 28 -7.34 31.39 -3.83
C GLU A 28 -7.65 31.40 -2.32
N SER A 29 -7.11 30.46 -1.54
CA SER A 29 -7.31 30.40 -0.09
C SER A 29 -6.80 31.68 0.60
N THR A 30 -5.64 32.18 0.15
CA THR A 30 -5.07 33.44 0.63
C THR A 30 -5.97 34.63 0.27
N ARG A 31 -6.53 34.65 -0.94
CA ARG A 31 -7.40 35.73 -1.43
C ARG A 31 -8.74 35.80 -0.69
N ILE A 32 -9.37 34.66 -0.42
CA ILE A 32 -10.68 34.60 0.27
C ILE A 32 -10.55 34.60 1.79
N GLY A 33 -9.38 34.21 2.30
CA GLY A 33 -9.07 34.15 3.73
C GLY A 33 -9.55 32.85 4.40
N PRO A 34 -9.14 32.63 5.67
CA PRO A 34 -9.40 31.41 6.42
C PRO A 34 -10.87 31.02 6.53
N ASP A 35 -11.73 31.95 6.98
CA ASP A 35 -13.14 31.65 7.23
C ASP A 35 -13.88 31.26 5.96
N ALA A 36 -13.66 32.00 4.87
CA ALA A 36 -14.28 31.69 3.58
C ALA A 36 -13.72 30.40 2.97
N THR A 37 -12.47 30.03 3.26
CA THR A 37 -11.89 28.75 2.87
C THR A 37 -12.60 27.59 3.56
N ILE A 38 -12.77 27.67 4.89
CA ILE A 38 -13.53 26.67 5.67
C ILE A 38 -14.97 26.60 5.17
N ASP A 39 -15.62 27.74 4.94
CA ASP A 39 -17.01 27.78 4.47
C ASP A 39 -17.16 27.17 3.08
N ARG A 40 -16.18 27.34 2.18
CA ARG A 40 -16.18 26.69 0.86
C ARG A 40 -16.03 25.17 0.97
N ILE A 41 -15.17 24.68 1.85
CA ILE A 41 -15.01 23.23 2.11
C ILE A 41 -16.27 22.66 2.80
N LEU A 42 -16.88 23.41 3.71
CA LEU A 42 -18.13 23.03 4.34
C LEU A 42 -19.28 22.97 3.33
N ALA A 43 -19.38 23.97 2.45
CA ALA A 43 -20.38 24.03 1.38
C ALA A 43 -20.19 22.93 0.33
N SER A 44 -18.96 22.48 0.06
CA SER A 44 -18.73 21.35 -0.84
C SER A 44 -19.31 20.04 -0.28
N GLY A 45 -19.39 19.91 1.05
CA GLY A 45 -19.81 18.69 1.71
C GLY A 45 -18.76 17.58 1.64
N LEU A 46 -17.47 17.92 1.44
CA LEU A 46 -16.37 16.95 1.53
C LEU A 46 -16.41 16.24 2.89
N ARG A 47 -16.23 14.92 2.83
CA ARG A 47 -16.16 14.05 4.00
C ARG A 47 -14.82 13.32 3.98
N GLY A 48 -14.25 13.09 5.16
CA GLY A 48 -12.94 12.46 5.32
C GLY A 48 -12.86 11.09 4.64
N ARG A 49 -11.89 10.94 3.73
CA ARG A 49 -11.67 9.73 2.91
C ARG A 49 -10.82 8.65 3.60
N GLY A 50 -10.51 8.83 4.88
CA GLY A 50 -9.72 7.88 5.68
C GLY A 50 -10.54 6.78 6.36
N GLY A 51 -11.87 6.73 6.20
CA GLY A 51 -12.70 5.70 6.85
C GLY A 51 -14.05 6.20 7.36
N ALA A 52 -14.02 6.97 8.44
CA ALA A 52 -15.22 7.35 9.19
C ALA A 52 -16.15 8.33 8.45
N GLY A 53 -15.70 8.98 7.38
CA GLY A 53 -16.51 9.94 6.65
C GLY A 53 -16.93 11.15 7.48
N PHE A 54 -16.09 11.65 8.38
CA PHE A 54 -16.42 12.86 9.16
C PHE A 54 -16.42 14.10 8.23
N PRO A 55 -17.39 15.03 8.33
CA PRO A 55 -17.42 16.21 7.47
C PRO A 55 -16.17 17.09 7.63
N THR A 56 -15.39 17.27 6.56
CA THR A 56 -14.07 17.91 6.61
C THR A 56 -14.16 19.38 7.01
N GLY A 57 -15.11 20.14 6.45
CA GLY A 57 -15.29 21.56 6.81
C GLY A 57 -15.67 21.75 8.28
N VAL A 58 -16.46 20.84 8.86
CA VAL A 58 -16.80 20.87 10.30
C VAL A 58 -15.56 20.58 11.14
N LYS A 59 -14.71 19.62 10.71
CA LYS A 59 -13.45 19.32 11.39
C LYS A 59 -12.52 20.53 11.41
N TRP A 60 -12.35 21.17 10.26
CA TRP A 60 -11.51 22.36 10.12
C TRP A 60 -12.03 23.51 10.98
N ARG A 61 -13.34 23.78 10.96
CA ARG A 61 -13.96 24.78 11.84
C ARG A 61 -13.70 24.48 13.32
N THR A 62 -13.91 23.23 13.73
CA THR A 62 -13.70 22.80 15.13
C THR A 62 -12.25 23.03 15.58
N VAL A 63 -11.28 22.71 14.72
CA VAL A 63 -9.86 22.92 15.02
C VAL A 63 -9.51 24.42 15.04
N ALA A 64 -10.03 25.19 14.08
CA ALA A 64 -9.83 26.64 14.04
C ALA A 64 -10.38 27.33 15.30
N ASP A 65 -11.59 26.97 15.72
CA ASP A 65 -12.25 27.52 16.91
C ASP A 65 -11.55 27.10 18.22
N ALA A 66 -10.88 25.95 18.22
CA ALA A 66 -10.09 25.44 19.34
C ALA A 66 -8.64 25.99 19.36
N GLY A 67 -8.20 26.65 18.29
CA GLY A 67 -6.86 27.22 18.18
C GLY A 67 -6.59 28.32 19.21
N THR A 68 -5.32 28.56 19.52
CA THR A 68 -4.92 29.65 20.43
C THR A 68 -3.82 30.49 19.80
N ALA A 69 -3.69 31.75 20.23
CA ALA A 69 -2.59 32.62 19.79
C ALA A 69 -1.23 32.22 20.38
N ALA A 70 -1.19 31.26 21.32
CA ALA A 70 0.02 30.89 22.05
C ALA A 70 0.89 29.87 21.31
N ALA A 71 0.31 29.04 20.44
CA ALA A 71 1.03 28.04 19.65
C ALA A 71 0.32 27.77 18.31
N PRO A 72 1.07 27.61 17.21
CA PRO A 72 0.47 27.29 15.91
C PRO A 72 -0.18 25.92 15.92
N THR A 73 -1.32 25.80 15.24
CA THR A 73 -2.08 24.54 15.09
C THR A 73 -1.33 23.60 14.14
N PRO A 74 -0.80 22.45 14.55
CA PRO A 74 -0.17 21.51 13.63
C PRO A 74 -1.17 20.95 12.60
N VAL A 75 -0.73 20.91 11.33
CA VAL A 75 -1.43 20.19 10.26
C VAL A 75 -0.69 18.91 9.93
N VAL A 76 -1.41 17.80 9.95
CA VAL A 76 -0.85 16.47 9.82
C VAL A 76 -1.54 15.73 8.68
N VAL A 77 -0.76 15.27 7.72
CA VAL A 77 -1.19 14.39 6.64
C VAL A 77 -1.02 12.95 7.11
N ASN A 78 -2.12 12.22 7.27
CA ASN A 78 -2.10 10.79 7.54
C ASN A 78 -1.89 10.03 6.23
N ALA A 79 -0.64 9.65 5.98
CA ALA A 79 -0.18 8.84 4.86
C ALA A 79 0.32 7.45 5.31
N ALA A 80 -0.18 6.97 6.46
CA ALA A 80 0.23 5.71 7.09
C ALA A 80 -0.66 4.51 6.71
N GLU A 81 -1.37 4.59 5.58
CA GLU A 81 -2.33 3.61 5.03
C GLU A 81 -2.03 2.17 5.48
N GLY A 82 -2.80 1.66 6.45
CA GLY A 82 -2.57 0.35 7.07
C GLY A 82 -3.71 -0.63 6.90
N GLU A 83 -4.86 -0.18 6.40
CA GLU A 83 -6.08 -0.97 6.28
C GLU A 83 -5.91 -2.06 5.20
N PRO A 84 -6.05 -3.35 5.55
CA PRO A 84 -6.07 -4.44 4.57
C PRO A 84 -7.04 -4.16 3.42
N GLY A 85 -6.59 -4.42 2.19
CA GLY A 85 -7.38 -4.16 0.98
C GLY A 85 -7.34 -2.71 0.48
N THR A 86 -6.64 -1.79 1.15
CA THR A 86 -6.45 -0.40 0.67
C THR A 86 -5.07 -0.20 0.05
N PHE A 87 -5.02 0.57 -1.05
CA PHE A 87 -3.78 1.00 -1.70
C PHE A 87 -3.90 2.38 -2.37
N LYS A 88 -4.91 3.16 -1.97
CA LYS A 88 -5.32 4.38 -2.66
C LYS A 88 -4.38 5.55 -2.36
N ASP A 89 -3.98 5.69 -1.09
CA ASP A 89 -3.19 6.84 -0.65
C ASP A 89 -1.78 6.72 -1.21
N ARG A 90 -1.23 5.50 -1.22
CA ARG A 90 0.06 5.21 -1.85
C ARG A 90 0.02 5.44 -3.35
N THR A 91 -1.04 5.00 -4.03
CA THR A 91 -1.20 5.27 -5.48
C THR A 91 -1.28 6.76 -5.75
N LEU A 92 -2.05 7.51 -4.95
CA LEU A 92 -2.18 8.96 -5.10
C LEU A 92 -0.84 9.68 -4.91
N LEU A 93 -0.09 9.35 -3.85
CA LEU A 93 1.24 9.93 -3.60
C LEU A 93 2.27 9.54 -4.65
N ARG A 94 2.19 8.31 -5.20
CA ARG A 94 3.08 7.87 -6.28
C ARG A 94 2.79 8.61 -7.58
N ARG A 95 1.52 8.83 -7.90
CA ARG A 95 1.11 9.54 -9.12
C ARG A 95 1.32 11.04 -8.99
N ASN A 96 0.69 11.69 -8.00
CA ASN A 96 0.76 13.13 -7.83
C ASN A 96 0.84 13.54 -6.34
N PRO A 97 2.06 13.63 -5.78
CA PRO A 97 2.24 14.11 -4.41
C PRO A 97 1.92 15.61 -4.26
N TYR A 98 2.03 16.41 -5.32
CA TYR A 98 1.82 17.86 -5.26
C TYR A 98 0.39 18.24 -4.89
N LYS A 99 -0.63 17.50 -5.36
CA LYS A 99 -2.04 17.74 -4.97
C LYS A 99 -2.25 17.62 -3.46
N VAL A 100 -1.64 16.61 -2.85
CA VAL A 100 -1.72 16.36 -1.41
C VAL A 100 -1.00 17.47 -0.66
N ILE A 101 0.20 17.84 -1.12
CA ILE A 101 1.01 18.91 -0.53
C ILE A 101 0.27 20.25 -0.63
N GLU A 102 -0.28 20.62 -1.78
CA GLU A 102 -1.02 21.86 -1.96
C GLU A 102 -2.25 21.92 -1.03
N GLY A 103 -3.02 20.83 -0.95
CA GLY A 103 -4.15 20.75 -0.02
C GLY A 103 -3.73 20.89 1.45
N ALA A 104 -2.59 20.33 1.82
CA ALA A 104 -2.03 20.47 3.17
C ALA A 104 -1.53 21.90 3.46
N VAL A 105 -0.92 22.58 2.48
CA VAL A 105 -0.52 23.99 2.60
C VAL A 105 -1.74 24.90 2.73
N VAL A 106 -2.81 24.65 1.96
CA VAL A 106 -4.10 25.35 2.13
C VAL A 106 -4.64 25.17 3.55
N ALA A 107 -4.62 23.94 4.08
CA ALA A 107 -5.05 23.67 5.45
C ALA A 107 -4.20 24.42 6.48
N ALA A 108 -2.88 24.44 6.30
CA ALA A 108 -1.95 25.16 7.16
C ALA A 108 -2.24 26.67 7.18
N LEU A 109 -2.33 27.31 6.01
CA LEU A 109 -2.66 28.73 5.90
C LEU A 109 -4.03 29.07 6.50
N THR A 110 -5.01 28.18 6.31
CA THR A 110 -6.37 28.34 6.87
C THR A 110 -6.37 28.27 8.40
N LEU A 111 -5.50 27.46 8.99
CA LEU A 111 -5.43 27.28 10.45
C LEU A 111 -4.35 28.14 11.13
N GLY A 112 -3.67 29.01 10.38
CA GLY A 112 -2.55 29.80 10.88
C GLY A 112 -1.34 28.96 11.29
N SER A 113 -1.19 27.78 10.68
CA SER A 113 -0.05 26.89 10.91
C SER A 113 1.15 27.28 10.06
N THR A 114 2.35 27.13 10.64
CA THR A 114 3.63 27.29 9.95
C THR A 114 4.28 25.94 9.61
N GLU A 115 3.65 24.81 10.01
CA GLU A 115 4.20 23.47 9.78
C GLU A 115 3.13 22.49 9.29
N VAL A 116 3.48 21.76 8.23
CA VAL A 116 2.80 20.55 7.78
C VAL A 116 3.69 19.34 8.07
N VAL A 117 3.12 18.33 8.71
CA VAL A 117 3.77 17.04 8.96
C VAL A 117 3.14 15.97 8.09
N ILE A 118 3.91 15.37 7.19
CA ILE A 118 3.46 14.20 6.43
C ILE A 118 3.98 12.95 7.12
N ALA A 119 3.09 12.22 7.80
CA ALA A 119 3.42 11.01 8.52
C ALA A 119 3.11 9.78 7.66
N THR A 120 4.13 8.99 7.33
CA THR A 120 4.01 7.79 6.47
C THR A 120 4.87 6.64 6.99
N LYS A 121 4.58 5.41 6.58
CA LYS A 121 5.35 4.23 6.98
C LYS A 121 6.74 4.26 6.33
N ALA A 122 7.78 3.93 7.10
CA ALA A 122 9.15 3.90 6.60
C ALA A 122 9.34 2.92 5.43
N SER A 123 8.52 1.87 5.35
CA SER A 123 8.51 0.87 4.28
C SER A 123 7.93 1.38 2.96
N PHE A 124 7.26 2.53 2.92
CA PHE A 124 6.62 3.07 1.70
C PHE A 124 7.62 3.81 0.81
N THR A 125 8.73 3.15 0.50
CA THR A 125 9.92 3.72 -0.15
C THR A 125 9.61 4.44 -1.46
N GLN A 126 8.74 3.90 -2.32
CA GLN A 126 8.33 4.56 -3.57
C GLN A 126 7.55 5.86 -3.32
N SER A 127 6.60 5.86 -2.38
CA SER A 127 5.84 7.08 -2.03
C SER A 127 6.76 8.12 -1.39
N ILE A 128 7.70 7.69 -0.54
CA ILE A 128 8.72 8.55 0.07
C ILE A 128 9.64 9.16 -0.99
N ARG A 129 10.06 8.38 -2.01
CA ARG A 129 10.87 8.86 -3.13
C ARG A 129 10.15 9.99 -3.87
N ARG A 130 8.87 9.80 -4.19
CA ARG A 130 8.04 10.78 -4.90
C ARG A 130 7.79 12.03 -4.05
N LEU A 131 7.51 11.87 -2.76
CA LEU A 131 7.38 12.98 -1.81
C LEU A 131 8.69 13.78 -1.67
N ARG A 132 9.83 13.12 -1.48
CA ARG A 132 11.13 13.80 -1.35
C ARG A 132 11.49 14.60 -2.60
N ARG A 133 11.26 14.04 -3.79
CA ARG A 133 11.46 14.76 -5.06
C ARG A 133 10.57 16.01 -5.12
N ALA A 134 9.28 15.86 -4.85
CA ALA A 134 8.34 16.98 -4.88
C ALA A 134 8.70 18.07 -3.86
N LEU A 135 9.12 17.69 -2.65
CA LEU A 135 9.57 18.62 -1.63
C LEU A 135 10.85 19.35 -2.02
N ALA A 136 11.82 18.67 -2.64
CA ALA A 136 13.05 19.30 -3.13
C ALA A 136 12.75 20.36 -4.21
N GLU A 137 11.83 20.08 -5.14
CA GLU A 137 11.41 21.07 -6.14
C GLU A 137 10.67 22.26 -5.51
N LEU A 138 9.95 22.02 -4.40
CA LEU A 138 9.25 23.07 -3.64
C LEU A 138 10.16 23.86 -2.69
N GLU A 139 11.39 23.42 -2.41
CA GLU A 139 12.36 24.22 -1.63
C GLU A 139 12.78 25.48 -2.41
N ASP A 140 13.00 25.34 -3.72
CA ASP A 140 13.36 26.47 -4.59
C ASP A 140 12.14 27.32 -5.00
N ASP A 141 10.97 26.69 -5.11
CA ASP A 141 9.76 27.33 -5.60
C ASP A 141 8.50 26.94 -4.78
N PRO A 142 8.43 27.40 -3.52
CA PRO A 142 7.42 26.95 -2.57
C PRO A 142 6.03 27.46 -2.93
N PHE A 143 5.00 26.65 -2.61
CA PHE A 143 3.61 27.12 -2.69
C PHE A 143 3.33 28.26 -1.70
N SER A 144 3.97 28.23 -0.53
CA SER A 144 3.96 29.31 0.46
C SER A 144 5.30 29.35 1.19
N PRO A 145 5.94 30.52 1.31
CA PRO A 145 7.20 30.66 2.05
C PRO A 145 7.02 30.56 3.58
N ASP A 146 5.79 30.66 4.08
CA ASP A 146 5.47 30.68 5.51
C ASP A 146 5.19 29.28 6.10
N VAL A 147 5.06 28.26 5.24
CA VAL A 147 4.70 26.89 5.63
C VAL A 147 5.86 25.95 5.36
N HIS A 148 6.46 25.43 6.42
CA HIS A 148 7.48 24.38 6.35
C HIS A 148 6.81 23.00 6.27
N ILE A 149 7.36 22.09 5.48
CA ILE A 149 6.85 20.72 5.35
C ILE A 149 7.93 19.74 5.79
N ARG A 150 7.61 18.85 6.73
CA ARG A 150 8.50 17.77 7.14
C ARG A 150 7.87 16.39 6.97
N LEU A 151 8.73 15.42 6.68
CA LEU A 151 8.35 14.01 6.63
C LEU A 151 8.64 13.33 7.97
N VAL A 152 7.68 12.55 8.46
CA VAL A 152 7.86 11.63 9.60
C VAL A 152 7.68 10.21 9.11
N PHE A 153 8.65 9.36 9.43
CA PHE A 153 8.61 7.95 9.09
C PHE A 153 8.23 7.13 10.32
N GLY A 154 7.17 6.33 10.24
CA GLY A 154 6.70 5.49 11.33
C GLY A 154 6.85 3.99 11.06
N PRO A 155 6.44 3.14 12.02
CA PRO A 155 6.53 1.69 11.93
C PRO A 155 5.41 1.10 11.05
N ASP A 156 5.56 -0.15 10.63
CA ASP A 156 4.55 -0.88 9.83
C ASP A 156 3.31 -1.37 10.61
N ALA A 157 3.15 -0.94 11.86
CA ALA A 157 2.00 -1.28 12.69
C ALA A 157 0.68 -0.78 12.07
N TYR A 158 -0.39 -1.58 12.17
CA TYR A 158 -1.72 -1.17 11.70
C TYR A 158 -2.21 0.10 12.41
N LEU A 159 -2.00 0.18 13.73
CA LEU A 159 -2.42 1.31 14.55
C LEU A 159 -1.73 2.63 14.23
N PHE A 160 -0.61 2.64 13.49
CA PHE A 160 0.00 3.91 13.07
C PHE A 160 -0.93 4.72 12.14
N GLY A 161 -1.86 4.07 11.44
CA GLY A 161 -2.90 4.74 10.66
C GLY A 161 -4.03 5.35 11.49
N GLU A 162 -4.13 5.03 12.79
CA GLU A 162 -5.15 5.59 13.69
C GLU A 162 -4.78 7.02 14.08
N GLU A 163 -5.76 7.92 14.08
CA GLU A 163 -5.54 9.38 14.15
C GLU A 163 -4.72 9.81 15.38
N THR A 164 -5.01 9.27 16.56
CA THR A 164 -4.33 9.64 17.80
C THR A 164 -3.00 8.91 18.00
N ALA A 165 -2.91 7.65 17.58
CA ALA A 165 -1.66 6.88 17.58
C ALA A 165 -0.64 7.45 16.59
N LEU A 166 -1.09 8.05 15.50
CA LEU A 166 -0.24 8.77 14.55
C LEU A 166 0.46 9.95 15.21
N LEU A 167 -0.25 10.72 16.06
CA LEU A 167 0.35 11.82 16.83
C LEU A 167 1.42 11.32 17.82
N GLU A 168 1.17 10.20 18.50
CA GLU A 168 2.16 9.56 19.37
C GLU A 168 3.45 9.22 18.62
N VAL A 169 3.35 8.69 17.39
CA VAL A 169 4.52 8.36 16.57
C VAL A 169 5.27 9.62 16.10
N ILE A 170 4.55 10.70 15.77
CA ILE A 170 5.18 11.99 15.44
C ILE A 170 6.01 12.51 16.62
N GLU A 171 5.56 12.26 17.86
CA GLU A 171 6.27 12.59 19.10
C GLU A 171 7.30 11.52 19.53
N GLY A 172 7.57 10.53 18.67
CA GLY A 172 8.59 9.51 18.89
C GLY A 172 8.18 8.37 19.83
N ARG A 173 6.89 8.25 20.16
CA ARG A 173 6.32 7.20 21.02
C ARG A 173 5.65 6.10 20.20
N GLN A 174 5.37 4.97 20.83
CA GLN A 174 4.70 3.83 20.20
C GLN A 174 3.30 4.23 19.70
N PRO A 175 2.77 3.59 18.63
CA PRO A 175 1.45 3.87 18.07
C PRO A 175 0.33 3.31 18.99
N PHE A 176 0.22 3.88 20.18
CA PHE A 176 -0.74 3.49 21.22
C PHE A 176 -1.77 4.61 21.38
N PRO A 177 -3.01 4.43 20.87
CA PRO A 177 -4.01 5.49 20.79
C PRO A 177 -4.25 6.26 22.11
N ARG A 178 -4.52 7.56 21.96
CA ARG A 178 -4.94 8.45 23.05
C ARG A 178 -6.45 8.31 23.25
N ILE A 179 -6.92 8.61 24.47
CA ILE A 179 -8.38 8.66 24.74
C ILE A 179 -8.96 10.00 24.26
N ALA A 180 -8.20 11.09 24.41
CA ALA A 180 -8.62 12.41 23.99
C ALA A 180 -8.47 12.56 22.47
N PRO A 181 -9.46 13.18 21.79
CA PRO A 181 -9.37 13.41 20.35
C PRO A 181 -8.34 14.51 20.02
N PRO A 182 -7.81 14.54 18.78
CA PRO A 182 -6.74 15.47 18.36
C PRO A 182 -7.05 16.96 18.49
N PHE A 183 -8.31 17.35 18.32
CA PHE A 183 -8.75 18.74 18.50
C PHE A 183 -8.81 19.16 19.98
N ARG A 184 -8.66 18.22 20.93
CA ARG A 184 -8.51 18.51 22.37
C ARG A 184 -7.07 18.34 22.85
N ARG A 185 -6.29 17.45 22.22
CA ARG A 185 -4.88 17.18 22.51
C ARG A 185 -4.14 16.86 21.21
N GLY A 186 -3.49 17.87 20.62
CA GLY A 186 -2.73 17.76 19.38
C GLY A 186 -1.27 17.40 19.63
N LEU A 187 -0.31 18.13 19.05
CA LEU A 187 1.11 17.85 19.27
C LEU A 187 1.68 18.71 20.39
N ASP A 188 2.52 18.16 21.26
CA ASP A 188 3.26 18.95 22.26
C ASP A 188 4.49 19.63 21.62
N PRO A 189 4.54 20.98 21.54
CA PRO A 189 5.68 21.69 20.96
C PRO A 189 6.91 21.74 21.88
N ASN A 190 6.78 21.41 23.17
CA ASN A 190 7.83 21.55 24.18
C ASN A 190 8.41 20.21 24.66
N GLU A 191 8.05 19.10 24.01
CA GLU A 191 8.51 17.77 24.41
C GLU A 191 9.95 17.48 23.92
N GLU A 192 10.93 18.28 24.34
CA GLU A 192 12.36 17.94 24.20
C GLU A 192 12.74 16.68 25.02
N GLN A 193 11.90 16.29 25.99
CA GLN A 193 12.04 15.06 26.73
C GLN A 193 10.98 14.06 26.29
N VAL A 194 11.36 13.08 25.46
CA VAL A 194 10.57 11.87 25.15
C VAL A 194 9.97 11.34 26.46
N GLN A 195 8.73 11.71 26.81
CA GLN A 195 8.12 11.18 28.01
C GLN A 195 7.83 9.72 27.73
N ARG A 196 8.51 8.86 28.49
CA ARG A 196 8.59 7.41 28.29
C ARG A 196 7.29 6.71 28.69
N ASN A 197 6.11 7.26 28.40
CA ASN A 197 4.86 6.57 28.72
C ASN A 197 3.58 7.12 28.04
N ALA A 198 3.11 6.49 26.95
CA ALA A 198 1.77 6.71 26.37
C ALA A 198 0.61 6.14 27.23
N SER A 199 0.92 5.36 28.27
CA SER A 199 -0.02 4.64 29.14
C SER A 199 -0.43 5.39 30.40
N ARG A 200 0.11 6.57 30.71
CA ARG A 200 -0.46 7.39 31.78
C ARG A 200 -1.78 7.99 31.30
N LEU A 201 -2.85 7.54 31.95
CA LEU A 201 -4.18 8.12 31.97
C LEU A 201 -4.10 9.62 32.32
N HIS A 202 -3.69 10.46 31.38
CA HIS A 202 -4.01 11.88 31.45
C HIS A 202 -5.50 11.96 31.15
N LEU A 203 -6.31 11.66 32.18
CA LEU A 203 -7.70 12.09 32.21
C LEU A 203 -7.67 13.54 31.77
N ALA A 204 -8.40 13.86 30.69
CA ALA A 204 -8.61 15.23 30.27
C ALA A 204 -9.05 15.98 31.53
N VAL A 205 -8.14 16.77 32.09
CA VAL A 205 -8.45 17.64 33.21
C VAL A 205 -9.35 18.70 32.59
N ASP A 206 -10.48 19.01 33.23
CA ASP A 206 -11.23 20.21 32.87
C ASP A 206 -10.30 21.41 33.09
N GLY A 207 -9.74 21.93 32.00
CA GLY A 207 -8.62 22.88 31.98
C GLY A 207 -7.56 22.42 30.99
N GLY A 208 -7.47 23.13 29.86
CA GLY A 208 -6.78 22.72 28.63
C GLY A 208 -5.36 22.19 28.81
N SER A 209 -4.94 21.33 27.88
CA SER A 209 -3.53 21.01 27.67
C SER A 209 -2.80 22.23 27.11
N ASP A 210 -1.51 22.37 27.42
CA ASP A 210 -0.62 23.31 26.73
C ASP A 210 -0.35 22.88 25.27
N GLU A 211 -0.78 21.67 24.88
CA GLU A 211 -0.75 21.14 23.52
C GLU A 211 -1.79 21.85 22.62
N PRO A 212 -1.38 22.52 21.52
CA PRO A 212 -2.32 23.03 20.51
C PRO A 212 -3.14 21.89 19.88
N PRO A 213 -4.37 22.14 19.42
CA PRO A 213 -5.14 21.14 18.67
C PRO A 213 -4.42 20.75 17.38
N ALA A 214 -4.58 19.51 16.92
CA ALA A 214 -4.04 19.07 15.63
C ALA A 214 -5.15 18.80 14.62
N LEU A 215 -4.95 19.26 13.39
CA LEU A 215 -5.72 18.79 12.24
C LEU A 215 -5.01 17.59 11.64
N VAL A 216 -5.64 16.40 11.71
CA VAL A 216 -5.14 15.21 11.00
C VAL A 216 -6.09 14.87 9.86
N ASP A 217 -5.64 14.94 8.61
CA ASP A 217 -6.47 14.55 7.46
C ASP A 217 -5.78 13.49 6.59
N ASN A 218 -6.60 12.61 6.02
CA ASN A 218 -6.14 11.59 5.08
C ASN A 218 -5.64 12.20 3.77
N VAL A 219 -4.68 11.53 3.13
CA VAL A 219 -4.10 11.88 1.83
C VAL A 219 -5.15 12.24 0.78
N GLU A 220 -6.16 11.38 0.56
CA GLU A 220 -7.20 11.64 -0.42
C GLU A 220 -8.10 12.82 -0.02
N THR A 221 -8.38 13.01 1.27
CA THR A 221 -9.15 14.18 1.74
C THR A 221 -8.45 15.47 1.33
N LEU A 222 -7.14 15.59 1.58
CA LEU A 222 -6.37 16.78 1.26
C LEU A 222 -6.20 16.97 -0.25
N ALA A 223 -6.04 15.88 -1.02
CA ALA A 223 -5.96 15.97 -2.48
C ALA A 223 -7.25 16.47 -3.15
N ASN A 224 -8.40 16.40 -2.48
CA ASN A 224 -9.65 17.00 -2.97
C ASN A 224 -9.70 18.52 -2.76
N VAL A 225 -8.97 19.06 -1.77
CA VAL A 225 -9.05 20.47 -1.38
C VAL A 225 -8.69 21.43 -2.52
N PRO A 226 -7.61 21.22 -3.30
CA PRO A 226 -7.23 22.16 -4.35
C PRO A 226 -8.35 22.41 -5.36
N ALA A 227 -8.91 21.34 -5.92
CA ALA A 227 -9.98 21.44 -6.92
C ALA A 227 -11.28 22.04 -6.35
N ILE A 228 -11.61 21.76 -5.08
CA ILE A 228 -12.77 22.38 -4.40
C ILE A 228 -12.59 23.91 -4.32
N LEU A 229 -11.38 24.39 -4.04
CA LEU A 229 -11.15 25.83 -3.94
C LEU A 229 -11.16 26.51 -5.30
N THR A 230 -10.55 25.91 -6.32
CA THR A 230 -10.44 26.53 -7.65
C THR A 230 -11.73 26.43 -8.46
N GLU A 231 -12.42 25.29 -8.43
CA GLU A 231 -13.65 25.05 -9.21
C GLU A 231 -14.93 25.39 -8.44
N GLY A 232 -14.87 25.43 -7.10
CA GLY A 232 -15.99 25.76 -6.22
C GLY A 232 -16.77 24.55 -5.69
N SER A 233 -17.58 24.81 -4.66
CA SER A 233 -18.39 23.80 -3.96
C SER A 233 -19.38 23.09 -4.88
N ASP A 234 -20.01 23.84 -5.80
CA ASP A 234 -21.03 23.31 -6.71
C ASP A 234 -20.44 22.33 -7.73
N TRP A 235 -19.21 22.58 -8.20
CA TRP A 235 -18.49 21.65 -9.07
C TRP A 235 -18.18 20.32 -8.36
N PHE A 236 -17.83 20.37 -7.08
CA PHE A 236 -17.57 19.17 -6.29
C PHE A 236 -18.86 18.37 -6.07
N ARG A 237 -19.95 19.07 -5.74
CA ARG A 237 -21.29 18.49 -5.55
C ARG A 237 -21.98 18.07 -6.86
N SER A 238 -21.41 18.43 -8.02
CA SER A 238 -21.91 17.99 -9.32
C SER A 238 -21.78 16.47 -9.52
N LEU A 239 -20.93 15.82 -8.72
CA LEU A 239 -20.78 14.38 -8.66
C LEU A 239 -21.15 13.89 -7.26
N GLY A 240 -21.44 12.60 -7.17
CA GLY A 240 -21.82 11.99 -5.91
C GLY A 240 -23.32 11.97 -5.69
N THR A 241 -23.69 11.64 -4.46
CA THR A 241 -25.07 11.77 -3.98
C THR A 241 -25.24 13.10 -3.24
N ALA A 242 -26.48 13.45 -2.87
CA ALA A 242 -26.75 14.68 -2.13
C ALA A 242 -26.00 14.76 -0.77
N ASP A 243 -25.92 13.64 -0.05
CA ASP A 243 -25.34 13.54 1.30
C ASP A 243 -23.89 13.04 1.29
N SER A 244 -23.47 12.43 0.17
CA SER A 244 -22.10 11.99 -0.08
C SER A 244 -21.63 12.53 -1.44
N PRO A 245 -21.26 13.83 -1.54
CA PRO A 245 -20.80 14.44 -2.77
C PRO A 245 -19.36 14.08 -3.14
N GLY A 246 -19.02 14.33 -4.40
CA GLY A 246 -17.70 14.13 -4.98
C GLY A 246 -17.43 12.69 -5.42
N THR A 247 -16.15 12.33 -5.41
CA THR A 247 -15.64 11.02 -5.82
C THR A 247 -14.97 10.31 -4.65
N ILE A 248 -14.70 9.02 -4.83
CA ILE A 248 -13.87 8.20 -3.95
C ILE A 248 -12.91 7.34 -4.77
N ILE A 249 -11.69 7.19 -4.28
CA ILE A 249 -10.72 6.24 -4.85
C ILE A 249 -10.97 4.86 -4.25
N CYS A 250 -11.35 3.91 -5.11
CA CYS A 250 -11.60 2.53 -4.72
C CYS A 250 -10.36 1.67 -4.99
N THR A 251 -10.08 0.73 -4.08
CA THR A 251 -9.16 -0.39 -4.29
C THR A 251 -9.96 -1.68 -4.32
N VAL A 252 -9.71 -2.58 -5.28
CA VAL A 252 -10.32 -3.92 -5.31
C VAL A 252 -9.22 -4.97 -5.28
N THR A 253 -9.29 -5.91 -4.34
CA THR A 253 -8.38 -7.04 -4.18
C THR A 253 -9.14 -8.34 -3.83
N GLY A 254 -8.41 -9.44 -3.61
CA GLY A 254 -8.98 -10.72 -3.16
C GLY A 254 -9.35 -11.64 -4.32
N HIS A 255 -10.48 -12.32 -4.22
CA HIS A 255 -10.92 -13.36 -5.14
C HIS A 255 -11.65 -12.80 -6.36
N THR A 256 -10.95 -11.95 -7.11
CA THR A 256 -11.43 -11.36 -8.36
C THR A 256 -10.41 -11.59 -9.49
N ARG A 257 -10.75 -11.23 -10.74
CA ARG A 257 -9.87 -11.50 -11.89
C ARG A 257 -8.64 -10.60 -11.92
N ARG A 258 -8.79 -9.36 -11.48
CA ARG A 258 -7.78 -8.30 -11.49
C ARG A 258 -7.91 -7.46 -10.23
N HIS A 259 -6.79 -6.96 -9.74
CA HIS A 259 -6.74 -6.00 -8.63
C HIS A 259 -6.32 -4.65 -9.16
N GLY A 260 -6.75 -3.59 -8.50
CA GLY A 260 -6.38 -2.25 -8.95
C GLY A 260 -6.92 -1.16 -8.06
N VAL A 261 -6.60 0.07 -8.47
CA VAL A 261 -7.03 1.32 -7.84
C VAL A 261 -7.60 2.23 -8.91
N ALA A 262 -8.82 2.72 -8.73
CA ALA A 262 -9.46 3.66 -9.65
C ALA A 262 -10.45 4.58 -8.92
N GLU A 263 -10.70 5.75 -9.50
CA GLU A 263 -11.61 6.75 -8.95
C GLU A 263 -13.02 6.62 -9.55
N TYR A 264 -14.03 6.68 -8.68
CA TYR A 264 -15.45 6.59 -9.03
C TYR A 264 -16.25 7.73 -8.41
N PRO A 265 -17.33 8.20 -9.07
CA PRO A 265 -18.35 9.02 -8.41
C PRO A 265 -18.88 8.32 -7.16
N MET A 266 -19.09 9.07 -6.08
CA MET A 266 -19.86 8.54 -4.95
C MET A 266 -21.27 8.16 -5.44
N GLY A 267 -21.80 7.05 -4.94
CA GLY A 267 -23.09 6.49 -5.38
C GLY A 267 -23.01 5.53 -6.56
N THR A 268 -21.85 5.34 -7.21
CA THR A 268 -21.66 4.20 -8.13
C THR A 268 -21.94 2.88 -7.39
N PRO A 269 -22.69 1.92 -7.95
CA PRO A 269 -22.90 0.62 -7.32
C PRO A 269 -21.60 -0.16 -7.08
N LEU A 270 -21.48 -0.87 -5.97
CA LEU A 270 -20.28 -1.71 -5.71
C LEU A 270 -20.10 -2.80 -6.78
N SER A 271 -21.19 -3.36 -7.31
CA SER A 271 -21.18 -4.35 -8.39
C SER A 271 -20.50 -3.83 -9.66
N GLU A 272 -20.73 -2.55 -10.00
CA GLU A 272 -20.08 -1.87 -11.13
C GLU A 272 -18.58 -1.72 -10.88
N VAL A 273 -18.17 -1.29 -9.68
CA VAL A 273 -16.75 -1.18 -9.31
C VAL A 273 -16.05 -2.53 -9.37
N ILE A 274 -16.67 -3.60 -8.87
CA ILE A 274 -16.11 -4.97 -8.92
C ILE A 274 -16.02 -5.45 -10.37
N ALA A 275 -17.02 -5.13 -11.21
CA ALA A 275 -17.01 -5.53 -12.62
C ALA A 275 -15.93 -4.78 -13.43
N GLU A 276 -15.85 -3.45 -13.30
CA GLU A 276 -14.93 -2.61 -14.06
C GLU A 276 -13.48 -2.78 -13.58
N LEU A 277 -13.24 -2.57 -12.29
CA LEU A 277 -11.90 -2.61 -11.69
C LEU A 277 -11.44 -4.06 -11.46
N GLY A 278 -12.30 -4.86 -10.83
CA GLY A 278 -12.00 -6.25 -10.46
C GLY A 278 -12.07 -7.25 -11.62
N GLY A 279 -12.86 -6.94 -12.65
CA GLY A 279 -13.23 -7.91 -13.69
C GLY A 279 -14.28 -8.93 -13.25
N GLY A 280 -14.93 -8.73 -12.11
CA GLY A 280 -15.93 -9.67 -11.58
C GLY A 280 -15.34 -10.91 -10.90
N ALA A 281 -16.14 -11.97 -10.83
CA ALA A 281 -15.73 -13.24 -10.24
C ALA A 281 -14.63 -13.93 -11.08
N ARG A 282 -13.82 -14.76 -10.41
CA ARG A 282 -12.88 -15.65 -11.10
C ARG A 282 -13.63 -16.62 -12.01
N VAL A 283 -12.95 -17.15 -13.03
CA VAL A 283 -13.57 -18.02 -14.05
C VAL A 283 -14.25 -19.22 -13.39
N GLY A 284 -15.54 -19.40 -13.66
CA GLY A 284 -16.35 -20.50 -13.12
C GLY A 284 -16.70 -20.38 -11.63
N ARG A 285 -16.52 -19.19 -11.03
CA ARG A 285 -16.82 -18.90 -9.62
C ARG A 285 -17.92 -17.87 -9.48
N HIS A 286 -18.54 -17.83 -8.30
CA HIS A 286 -19.53 -16.84 -7.92
C HIS A 286 -19.04 -15.99 -6.75
N LEU A 287 -19.36 -14.69 -6.77
CA LEU A 287 -19.06 -13.80 -5.65
C LEU A 287 -19.85 -14.24 -4.41
N LEU A 288 -19.20 -14.24 -3.25
CA LEU A 288 -19.77 -14.63 -1.98
C LEU A 288 -20.04 -13.41 -1.09
N ALA A 289 -19.00 -12.62 -0.84
CA ALA A 289 -19.05 -11.46 0.03
C ALA A 289 -17.89 -10.50 -0.27
N ALA A 290 -17.96 -9.30 0.28
CA ALA A 290 -16.86 -8.35 0.29
C ALA A 290 -16.72 -7.76 1.70
N VAL A 291 -15.51 -7.34 2.04
CA VAL A 291 -15.25 -6.55 3.24
C VAL A 291 -14.56 -5.25 2.83
N SER A 292 -15.08 -4.12 3.31
CA SER A 292 -14.57 -2.78 2.98
C SER A 292 -13.44 -2.41 3.95
N GLY A 293 -12.28 -3.03 3.81
CA GLY A 293 -11.29 -3.14 4.88
C GLY A 293 -11.79 -4.02 6.02
N VAL A 294 -10.89 -4.47 6.90
CA VAL A 294 -11.26 -5.28 8.08
C VAL A 294 -11.98 -4.47 9.16
N ALA A 295 -12.07 -3.14 8.98
CA ALA A 295 -12.75 -2.26 9.89
C ALA A 295 -14.29 -2.37 9.87
N ASN A 296 -14.87 -3.01 8.84
CA ASN A 296 -16.29 -2.90 8.53
C ASN A 296 -16.98 -4.27 8.37
N PRO A 297 -18.25 -4.41 8.77
CA PRO A 297 -19.04 -5.63 8.55
C PRO A 297 -18.99 -6.15 7.11
N LEU A 298 -19.05 -7.47 6.96
CA LEU A 298 -19.12 -8.11 5.65
C LEU A 298 -20.42 -7.71 4.92
N LEU A 299 -20.30 -7.54 3.61
CA LEU A 299 -21.43 -7.32 2.71
C LEU A 299 -21.61 -8.56 1.82
N PRO A 300 -22.76 -9.25 1.87
CA PRO A 300 -23.01 -10.39 1.00
C PRO A 300 -23.20 -9.96 -0.46
N ALA A 301 -22.89 -10.84 -1.40
CA ALA A 301 -22.89 -10.54 -2.84
C ALA A 301 -24.26 -10.10 -3.38
N ASP A 302 -25.37 -10.55 -2.79
CA ASP A 302 -26.74 -10.15 -3.14
C ASP A 302 -27.04 -8.68 -2.84
N ARG A 303 -26.16 -7.98 -2.09
CA ARG A 303 -26.25 -6.55 -1.78
C ARG A 303 -25.22 -5.70 -2.53
N PHE A 304 -24.47 -6.24 -3.48
CA PHE A 304 -23.43 -5.47 -4.20
C PHE A 304 -23.99 -4.36 -5.10
N ASP A 305 -25.28 -4.36 -5.44
CA ASP A 305 -25.90 -3.24 -6.15
C ASP A 305 -26.09 -1.99 -5.28
N ILE A 306 -25.63 -2.03 -4.02
CA ILE A 306 -25.68 -0.87 -3.14
C ILE A 306 -24.78 0.27 -3.64
N PRO A 307 -25.27 1.52 -3.63
CA PRO A 307 -24.48 2.70 -3.98
C PRO A 307 -23.31 2.92 -3.00
N LEU A 308 -22.12 3.20 -3.52
CA LEU A 308 -20.95 3.60 -2.73
C LEU A 308 -21.12 5.01 -2.14
N SER A 309 -21.88 5.09 -1.05
CA SER A 309 -22.09 6.29 -0.24
C SER A 309 -22.08 5.93 1.24
N TYR A 310 -21.73 6.88 2.12
CA TYR A 310 -21.70 6.58 3.54
C TYR A 310 -23.09 6.19 4.07
N GLU A 311 -24.14 6.86 3.59
CA GLU A 311 -25.53 6.64 3.98
C GLU A 311 -26.02 5.25 3.56
N ALA A 312 -25.84 4.90 2.27
CA ALA A 312 -26.32 3.62 1.76
C ALA A 312 -25.54 2.46 2.40
N MET A 313 -24.22 2.54 2.46
CA MET A 313 -23.40 1.49 3.09
C MET A 313 -23.76 1.29 4.57
N ALA A 314 -23.99 2.38 5.31
CA ALA A 314 -24.48 2.31 6.69
C ALA A 314 -25.87 1.65 6.77
N SER A 315 -26.78 1.98 5.86
CA SER A 315 -28.14 1.39 5.83
C SER A 315 -28.13 -0.12 5.56
N ALA A 316 -27.12 -0.64 4.87
CA ALA A 316 -26.92 -2.07 4.67
C ALA A 316 -26.21 -2.78 5.84
N GLY A 317 -25.91 -2.07 6.92
CA GLY A 317 -25.25 -2.60 8.11
C GLY A 317 -23.71 -2.61 8.04
N THR A 318 -23.11 -2.04 6.99
CA THR A 318 -21.66 -1.93 6.83
C THR A 318 -21.22 -0.45 6.86
N SER A 319 -20.07 -0.12 6.28
CA SER A 319 -19.60 1.24 6.05
C SER A 319 -18.69 1.25 4.83
N LEU A 320 -18.59 2.41 4.17
CA LEU A 320 -17.72 2.61 3.01
C LEU A 320 -16.23 2.55 3.35
N GLY A 321 -15.88 2.82 4.62
CA GLY A 321 -14.49 2.86 5.06
C GLY A 321 -13.63 3.77 4.17
N ALA A 322 -12.42 3.30 3.89
CA ALA A 322 -11.46 3.98 3.00
C ALA A 322 -11.64 3.56 1.53
N GLY A 323 -12.73 2.88 1.14
CA GLY A 323 -12.95 2.46 -0.26
C GLY A 323 -12.07 1.30 -0.74
N GLY A 324 -11.40 0.57 0.16
CA GLY A 324 -10.70 -0.68 -0.19
C GLY A 324 -11.61 -1.89 0.04
N PHE A 325 -11.81 -2.71 -0.99
CA PHE A 325 -12.69 -3.89 -0.96
C PHE A 325 -11.89 -5.17 -1.19
N ILE A 326 -11.89 -6.05 -0.19
CA ILE A 326 -11.41 -7.43 -0.35
C ILE A 326 -12.61 -8.28 -0.74
N ILE A 327 -12.55 -8.88 -1.92
CA ILE A 327 -13.62 -9.69 -2.51
C ILE A 327 -13.40 -11.16 -2.16
N PHE A 328 -14.46 -11.87 -1.79
CA PHE A 328 -14.47 -13.32 -1.56
C PHE A 328 -15.42 -13.99 -2.55
N ASP A 329 -15.03 -15.16 -3.05
CA ASP A 329 -15.87 -16.00 -3.92
C ASP A 329 -16.27 -17.30 -3.21
N ASP A 330 -17.04 -18.13 -3.90
CA ASP A 330 -17.57 -19.42 -3.41
C ASP A 330 -16.51 -20.48 -3.06
N THR A 331 -15.21 -20.18 -3.22
CA THR A 331 -14.12 -21.05 -2.77
C THR A 331 -13.66 -20.76 -1.34
N CYS A 332 -14.02 -19.60 -0.79
CA CYS A 332 -13.65 -19.23 0.58
C CYS A 332 -14.57 -19.93 1.59
N ASP A 333 -13.97 -20.49 2.65
CA ASP A 333 -14.72 -20.93 3.83
C ASP A 333 -15.10 -19.71 4.68
N PRO A 334 -16.40 -19.46 4.96
CA PRO A 334 -16.82 -18.33 5.78
C PRO A 334 -16.20 -18.29 7.18
N VAL A 335 -15.88 -19.46 7.76
CA VAL A 335 -15.19 -19.52 9.06
C VAL A 335 -13.73 -19.11 8.91
N SER A 336 -13.02 -19.52 7.84
CA SER A 336 -11.68 -19.00 7.51
C SER A 336 -11.68 -17.48 7.31
N ILE A 337 -12.67 -16.91 6.62
CA ILE A 337 -12.79 -15.44 6.47
C ILE A 337 -12.91 -14.76 7.84
N ALA A 338 -13.83 -15.25 8.69
CA ALA A 338 -14.04 -14.69 10.02
C ALA A 338 -12.80 -14.83 10.91
N HIS A 339 -12.12 -15.99 10.84
CA HIS A 339 -10.88 -16.26 11.55
C HIS A 339 -9.76 -15.32 11.10
N GLY A 340 -9.51 -15.19 9.80
CA GLY A 340 -8.47 -14.30 9.26
C GLY A 340 -8.65 -12.84 9.69
N ILE A 341 -9.88 -12.32 9.59
CA ILE A 341 -10.22 -10.95 10.03
C ILE A 341 -9.99 -10.81 11.55
N SER A 342 -10.54 -11.74 12.34
CA SER A 342 -10.41 -11.73 13.80
C SER A 342 -8.95 -11.84 14.23
N ARG A 343 -8.16 -12.67 13.56
CA ARG A 343 -6.75 -12.89 13.87
C ARG A 343 -5.97 -11.60 13.63
N PHE A 344 -6.14 -10.98 12.47
CA PHE A 344 -5.48 -9.73 12.13
C PHE A 344 -5.75 -8.67 13.21
N LEU A 345 -7.03 -8.41 13.52
CA LEU A 345 -7.42 -7.39 14.50
C LEU A 345 -6.92 -7.73 15.92
N ALA A 346 -7.04 -8.99 16.36
CA ALA A 346 -6.55 -9.42 17.67
C ALA A 346 -5.03 -9.29 17.82
N VAL A 347 -4.27 -9.59 16.75
CA VAL A 347 -2.81 -9.41 16.72
C VAL A 347 -2.44 -7.93 16.71
N GLU A 348 -3.07 -7.13 15.85
CA GLU A 348 -2.82 -5.69 15.71
C GLU A 348 -3.30 -4.85 16.91
N SER A 349 -4.11 -5.41 17.81
CA SER A 349 -4.46 -4.75 19.07
C SER A 349 -3.22 -4.50 19.94
N CYS A 350 -3.01 -3.25 20.36
CA CYS A 350 -1.89 -2.84 21.21
C CYS A 350 -2.00 -3.34 22.67
N GLY A 351 -3.20 -3.74 23.11
CA GLY A 351 -3.42 -4.20 24.48
C GLY A 351 -3.42 -3.11 25.57
N GLN A 352 -3.56 -1.83 25.23
CA GLN A 352 -3.90 -0.80 26.21
C GLN A 352 -5.26 -1.02 26.87
N CYS A 353 -6.17 -1.73 26.20
CA CYS A 353 -7.46 -2.16 26.72
C CYS A 353 -7.41 -3.68 26.82
N GLU A 354 -7.43 -4.22 28.04
CA GLU A 354 -7.37 -5.67 28.25
C GLU A 354 -8.50 -6.42 27.52
N PRO A 355 -9.79 -5.98 27.56
CA PRO A 355 -10.86 -6.67 26.83
C PRO A 355 -10.60 -6.75 25.32
N CYS A 356 -10.16 -5.65 24.69
CA CYS A 356 -9.84 -5.61 23.26
C CYS A 356 -8.82 -6.70 22.87
N LYS A 357 -7.77 -6.87 23.68
CA LYS A 357 -6.71 -7.84 23.40
C LYS A 357 -7.09 -9.26 23.81
N ALA A 358 -7.48 -9.46 25.06
CA ALA A 358 -7.75 -10.79 25.61
C ALA A 358 -9.00 -11.42 24.98
N ASP A 359 -10.08 -10.66 24.83
CA ASP A 359 -11.31 -11.18 24.22
C ASP A 359 -11.14 -11.36 22.71
N GLY A 360 -10.42 -10.46 22.03
CA GLY A 360 -10.08 -10.62 20.60
C GLY A 360 -9.29 -11.90 20.34
N LEU A 361 -8.26 -12.19 21.14
CA LEU A 361 -7.48 -13.43 21.03
C LEU A 361 -8.33 -14.67 21.36
N ALA A 362 -9.21 -14.59 22.36
CA ALA A 362 -10.11 -15.69 22.70
C ALA A 362 -11.11 -15.99 21.58
N ILE A 363 -11.64 -14.96 20.91
CA ILE A 363 -12.51 -15.08 19.74
C ILE A 363 -11.73 -15.74 18.59
N SER A 364 -10.54 -15.22 18.25
CA SER A 364 -9.70 -15.77 17.18
C SER A 364 -9.37 -17.24 17.42
N ALA A 365 -8.98 -17.63 18.64
CA ALA A 365 -8.66 -19.01 18.96
C ALA A 365 -9.89 -19.94 18.91
N ALA A 366 -11.08 -19.44 19.25
CA ALA A 366 -12.32 -20.19 19.13
C ALA A 366 -12.72 -20.40 17.66
N LEU A 367 -12.60 -19.34 16.85
CA LEU A 367 -12.81 -19.42 15.39
C LEU A 367 -11.84 -20.40 14.75
N GLU A 368 -10.57 -20.43 15.17
CA GLU A 368 -9.59 -21.40 14.69
C GLU A 368 -9.98 -22.85 15.01
N ARG A 369 -10.42 -23.12 16.25
CA ARG A 369 -10.90 -24.46 16.63
C ARG A 369 -12.08 -24.89 15.78
N ILE A 370 -13.04 -23.98 15.57
CA ILE A 370 -14.17 -24.24 14.66
C ILE A 370 -13.62 -24.50 13.26
N ARG A 371 -12.72 -23.65 12.72
CA ARG A 371 -12.14 -23.78 11.38
C ARG A 371 -11.49 -25.16 11.15
N VAL A 372 -10.76 -25.69 12.12
CA VAL A 372 -10.08 -26.99 11.95
C VAL A 372 -10.96 -28.22 12.26
N GLY A 373 -12.21 -28.01 12.67
CA GLY A 373 -13.17 -29.10 12.97
C GLY A 373 -13.13 -29.60 14.42
N ASP A 374 -12.39 -28.93 15.30
CA ASP A 374 -12.28 -29.22 16.74
C ASP A 374 -13.21 -28.34 17.60
N GLY A 375 -14.03 -27.50 16.96
CA GLY A 375 -14.96 -26.59 17.62
C GLY A 375 -16.21 -27.27 18.19
N SER A 376 -16.86 -26.60 19.13
CA SER A 376 -18.08 -27.06 19.80
C SER A 376 -19.06 -25.89 20.05
N ASP A 377 -20.28 -26.20 20.48
CA ASP A 377 -21.27 -25.18 20.91
C ASP A 377 -20.71 -24.25 22.01
N ARG A 378 -19.74 -24.73 22.80
CA ARG A 378 -19.07 -23.91 23.82
C ARG A 378 -18.21 -22.82 23.19
N ASP A 379 -17.60 -23.08 22.04
CA ASP A 379 -16.80 -22.10 21.30
C ASP A 379 -17.69 -21.01 20.72
N LEU A 380 -18.84 -21.37 20.16
CA LEU A 380 -19.84 -20.39 19.70
C LEU A 380 -20.40 -19.55 20.85
N ALA A 381 -20.71 -20.17 21.99
CA ALA A 381 -21.14 -19.45 23.19
C ALA A 381 -20.05 -18.53 23.73
N LEU A 382 -18.78 -18.94 23.67
CA LEU A 382 -17.63 -18.11 24.04
C LEU A 382 -17.51 -16.91 23.11
N ILE A 383 -17.57 -17.11 21.79
CA ILE A 383 -17.47 -16.02 20.81
C ILE A 383 -18.55 -14.97 21.09
N ASN A 384 -19.82 -15.37 21.18
CA ASN A 384 -20.93 -14.45 21.46
C ASN A 384 -20.72 -13.66 22.76
N LYS A 385 -20.34 -14.35 23.85
CA LYS A 385 -20.05 -13.68 25.12
C LYS A 385 -18.90 -12.67 25.02
N ARG A 386 -17.87 -12.98 24.23
CA ARG A 386 -16.67 -12.13 24.08
C ARG A 386 -16.92 -10.95 23.15
N LEU A 387 -17.80 -11.10 22.16
CA LEU A 387 -18.28 -9.97 21.35
C LEU A 387 -18.96 -8.90 22.21
N ASP A 388 -19.67 -9.27 23.28
CA ASP A 388 -20.29 -8.31 24.22
C ASP A 388 -19.27 -7.56 25.10
N THR A 389 -18.07 -8.13 25.29
CA THR A 389 -17.08 -7.60 26.24
C THR A 389 -15.89 -6.93 25.58
N VAL A 390 -15.55 -7.29 24.34
CA VAL A 390 -14.36 -6.79 23.63
C VAL A 390 -14.30 -5.27 23.52
N ILE A 391 -15.45 -4.61 23.44
CA ILE A 391 -15.57 -3.13 23.34
C ILE A 391 -15.49 -2.40 24.69
N ARG A 392 -15.47 -3.10 25.82
CA ARG A 392 -15.51 -2.46 27.14
C ARG A 392 -14.24 -1.67 27.40
N GLY A 393 -14.39 -0.36 27.62
CA GLY A 393 -13.26 0.54 27.83
C GLY A 393 -12.41 0.74 26.58
N ALA A 394 -12.97 0.50 25.39
CA ALA A 394 -12.26 0.70 24.12
C ALA A 394 -11.74 2.14 24.01
N ARG A 395 -10.42 2.27 23.81
CA ARG A 395 -9.74 3.56 23.62
C ARG A 395 -9.67 3.98 22.14
N CYS A 396 -9.82 3.04 21.22
CA CYS A 396 -9.87 3.29 19.78
C CYS A 396 -10.92 2.39 19.11
N PHE A 397 -11.13 2.59 17.81
CA PHE A 397 -12.18 1.91 17.07
C PHE A 397 -11.89 0.40 16.83
N LEU A 398 -10.65 -0.06 16.98
CA LEU A 398 -10.25 -1.45 16.71
C LEU A 398 -11.11 -2.49 17.43
N ALA A 399 -11.45 -2.24 18.70
CA ALA A 399 -12.32 -3.14 19.46
C ALA A 399 -13.73 -3.27 18.84
N TYR A 400 -14.26 -2.17 18.29
CA TYR A 400 -15.55 -2.17 17.58
C TYR A 400 -15.43 -2.85 16.22
N GLN A 401 -14.29 -2.73 15.54
CA GLN A 401 -14.03 -3.49 14.30
C GLN A 401 -14.12 -4.99 14.59
N GLN A 402 -13.39 -5.48 15.61
CA GLN A 402 -13.40 -6.88 16.03
C GLN A 402 -14.82 -7.37 16.35
N GLN A 403 -15.59 -6.58 17.10
CA GLN A 403 -16.97 -6.93 17.42
C GLN A 403 -17.84 -7.03 16.16
N ARG A 404 -17.84 -5.98 15.34
CA ARG A 404 -18.81 -5.82 14.25
C ARG A 404 -18.52 -6.74 13.07
N THR A 405 -17.26 -6.97 12.72
CA THR A 405 -16.92 -7.84 11.59
C THR A 405 -17.19 -9.30 11.90
N VAL A 406 -16.77 -9.79 13.07
CA VAL A 406 -17.04 -11.17 13.49
C VAL A 406 -18.54 -11.40 13.70
N ALA A 407 -19.26 -10.46 14.33
CA ALA A 407 -20.72 -10.56 14.46
C ALA A 407 -21.40 -10.67 13.10
N SER A 408 -21.00 -9.83 12.13
CA SER A 408 -21.58 -9.90 10.78
C SER A 408 -21.31 -11.22 10.07
N ALA A 409 -20.13 -11.83 10.26
CA ALA A 409 -19.83 -13.14 9.70
C ALA A 409 -20.75 -14.23 10.28
N LEU A 410 -20.97 -14.20 11.61
CA LEU A 410 -21.89 -15.13 12.29
C LEU A 410 -23.34 -14.96 11.84
N GLU A 411 -23.78 -13.72 11.65
CA GLU A 411 -25.14 -13.39 11.18
C GLU A 411 -25.35 -13.84 9.73
N LEU A 412 -24.38 -13.62 8.84
CA LEU A 412 -24.48 -13.95 7.42
C LEU A 412 -24.30 -15.44 7.13
N PHE A 413 -23.42 -16.12 7.87
CA PHE A 413 -22.99 -17.48 7.55
C PHE A 413 -23.21 -18.47 8.70
N GLY A 414 -24.18 -18.22 9.59
CA GLY A 414 -24.41 -19.01 10.81
C GLY A 414 -24.43 -20.53 10.62
N ASP A 415 -24.98 -21.02 9.51
CA ASP A 415 -24.98 -22.45 9.18
C ASP A 415 -23.57 -23.03 9.02
N ALA A 416 -22.61 -22.27 8.47
CA ALA A 416 -21.22 -22.69 8.31
C ALA A 416 -20.49 -22.84 9.65
N PHE A 417 -20.95 -22.12 10.68
CA PHE A 417 -20.43 -22.21 12.05
C PHE A 417 -21.06 -23.35 12.85
N GLN A 418 -22.34 -23.64 12.62
CA GLN A 418 -23.10 -24.67 13.36
C GLN A 418 -22.94 -26.07 12.78
N ASN A 419 -22.95 -26.21 11.46
CA ASN A 419 -23.02 -27.49 10.76
C ASN A 419 -21.68 -27.85 10.10
N ARG A 420 -20.58 -27.73 10.85
CA ARG A 420 -19.26 -28.10 10.32
C ARG A 420 -19.08 -29.61 10.37
N PRO A 421 -18.84 -30.30 9.24
CA PRO A 421 -18.45 -31.69 9.29
C PRO A 421 -17.13 -31.80 10.05
N GLY A 422 -17.02 -32.74 11.00
CA GLY A 422 -15.71 -33.09 11.56
C GLY A 422 -14.77 -33.50 10.43
N ALA A 423 -13.46 -33.28 10.58
CA ALA A 423 -12.46 -33.51 9.53
C ALA A 423 -12.56 -34.94 8.95
N ALA A 424 -13.34 -35.12 7.89
CA ALA A 424 -13.47 -36.35 7.14
C ALA A 424 -12.62 -36.19 5.87
N ASP A 425 -11.49 -36.91 5.85
CA ASP A 425 -10.61 -37.25 4.72
C ASP A 425 -10.00 -36.11 3.85
N GLY A 426 -10.25 -34.82 4.12
CA GLY A 426 -9.76 -33.70 3.31
C GLY A 426 -8.85 -32.66 3.99
N GLY A 427 -8.61 -32.77 5.31
CA GLY A 427 -7.91 -31.74 6.09
C GLY A 427 -8.75 -30.46 6.31
N PRO A 428 -8.30 -29.53 7.17
CA PRO A 428 -8.98 -28.26 7.37
C PRO A 428 -8.91 -27.39 6.11
N PRO A 429 -9.91 -26.56 5.81
CA PRO A 429 -9.82 -25.63 4.69
C PRO A 429 -8.63 -24.68 4.88
N PRO A 430 -8.04 -24.16 3.78
CA PRO A 430 -7.01 -23.15 3.89
C PRO A 430 -7.52 -21.95 4.70
N ASP A 431 -6.63 -21.35 5.48
CA ASP A 431 -6.93 -20.11 6.18
C ASP A 431 -6.99 -18.95 5.18
N GLU A 432 -7.77 -17.93 5.48
CA GLU A 432 -7.89 -16.74 4.63
C GLU A 432 -6.90 -15.68 5.12
N LEU A 433 -5.86 -15.39 4.33
CA LEU A 433 -4.86 -14.41 4.72
C LEU A 433 -5.42 -13.00 4.60
N ILE A 434 -5.64 -12.37 5.75
CA ILE A 434 -6.02 -10.96 5.86
C ILE A 434 -4.79 -10.17 6.28
N ALA A 435 -4.21 -9.42 5.36
CA ALA A 435 -2.99 -8.66 5.57
C ALA A 435 -2.97 -7.34 4.76
N PRO A 436 -2.13 -6.37 5.16
CA PRO A 436 -1.94 -5.13 4.40
C PRO A 436 -1.42 -5.40 2.99
N VAL A 437 -1.80 -4.53 2.04
CA VAL A 437 -1.27 -4.58 0.67
C VAL A 437 0.11 -3.92 0.63
N VAL A 438 1.12 -4.67 0.22
CA VAL A 438 2.49 -4.19 -0.01
C VAL A 438 2.58 -3.48 -1.34
N ASP A 439 2.03 -4.04 -2.42
CA ASP A 439 1.98 -3.37 -3.73
C ASP A 439 0.86 -3.93 -4.61
N ILE A 440 0.58 -3.27 -5.74
CA ILE A 440 -0.24 -3.82 -6.83
C ILE A 440 0.60 -3.86 -8.11
N LEU A 441 1.02 -5.06 -8.51
CA LEU A 441 1.88 -5.31 -9.67
C LEU A 441 1.11 -6.15 -10.68
N GLY A 442 1.09 -5.75 -11.96
CA GLY A 442 0.46 -6.53 -13.02
C GLY A 442 -1.02 -6.88 -12.76
N ASN A 443 -1.78 -5.96 -12.15
CA ASN A 443 -3.17 -6.19 -11.69
C ASN A 443 -3.30 -7.28 -10.61
N ARG A 444 -2.28 -7.51 -9.80
CA ARG A 444 -2.33 -8.40 -8.62
C ARG A 444 -1.79 -7.67 -7.41
N ALA A 445 -2.42 -7.92 -6.27
CA ALA A 445 -2.04 -7.31 -5.00
C ALA A 445 -1.05 -8.24 -4.31
N VAL A 446 0.09 -7.71 -3.91
CA VAL A 446 1.09 -8.38 -3.08
C VAL A 446 0.73 -8.08 -1.63
N LEU A 447 0.47 -9.11 -0.84
CA LEU A 447 0.14 -8.97 0.58
C LEU A 447 1.39 -9.10 1.45
N ASP A 448 1.35 -8.49 2.63
CA ASP A 448 2.41 -8.66 3.63
C ASP A 448 2.31 -10.06 4.28
N ASN A 449 3.00 -11.03 3.70
CA ASN A 449 3.03 -12.40 4.20
C ASN A 449 3.70 -12.53 5.58
N GLU A 450 4.51 -11.55 6.01
CA GLU A 450 5.10 -11.55 7.35
C GLU A 450 4.03 -11.33 8.43
N ASN A 451 2.92 -10.67 8.08
CA ASN A 451 1.80 -10.47 8.98
C ASN A 451 1.24 -11.81 9.50
N ALA A 452 1.24 -12.86 8.67
CA ALA A 452 0.83 -14.20 9.09
C ALA A 452 1.68 -14.73 10.26
N ARG A 453 2.95 -14.34 10.35
CA ARG A 453 3.91 -14.74 11.40
C ARG A 453 3.94 -13.77 12.59
N LYS A 454 3.24 -12.65 12.50
CA LYS A 454 3.17 -11.67 13.59
C LYS A 454 2.43 -12.26 14.80
N GLN A 455 3.07 -12.15 15.95
CA GLN A 455 2.57 -12.64 17.23
C GLN A 455 1.74 -11.56 17.95
N PRO A 456 0.85 -11.93 18.89
CA PRO A 456 0.04 -10.97 19.63
C PRO A 456 0.85 -9.93 20.44
N ASP A 457 2.10 -10.22 20.82
CA ASP A 457 3.00 -9.24 21.40
C ASP A 457 3.70 -8.31 20.39
N TRP A 458 3.34 -8.40 19.11
CA TRP A 458 3.96 -7.71 17.96
C TRP A 458 5.39 -8.15 17.62
N THR A 459 5.83 -9.28 18.15
CA THR A 459 7.07 -9.92 17.68
C THR A 459 6.80 -10.80 16.46
N TYR A 460 7.89 -11.25 15.81
CA TYR A 460 7.85 -12.17 14.66
C TYR A 460 8.55 -13.49 14.98
N GLY A 461 8.76 -13.77 16.28
CA GLY A 461 9.36 -15.00 16.74
C GLY A 461 8.41 -16.20 16.58
N PRO A 462 8.91 -17.42 16.76
CA PRO A 462 8.08 -18.63 16.70
C PRO A 462 7.05 -18.71 17.84
N THR A 463 7.25 -17.93 18.92
CA THR A 463 6.39 -17.92 20.11
C THR A 463 6.17 -16.50 20.60
N ASP A 464 4.93 -16.19 20.95
CA ASP A 464 4.55 -15.00 21.71
C ASP A 464 5.15 -15.03 23.13
N SER A 465 5.65 -13.90 23.61
CA SER A 465 6.10 -13.71 24.99
C SER A 465 4.96 -13.80 26.03
N GLY A 466 3.70 -13.70 25.60
CA GLY A 466 2.52 -13.71 26.46
C GLY A 466 2.23 -12.37 27.13
N ALA A 467 3.03 -11.33 26.84
CA ALA A 467 2.80 -9.98 27.31
C ALA A 467 2.18 -9.11 26.21
N PHE A 468 1.33 -8.15 26.58
CA PHE A 468 0.72 -7.26 25.59
C PHE A 468 1.70 -6.20 25.10
N PRO A 469 1.57 -5.71 23.85
CA PRO A 469 2.46 -4.68 23.30
C PRO A 469 2.56 -3.44 24.19
N ALA A 470 1.45 -2.96 24.74
CA ALA A 470 1.42 -1.82 25.65
C ALA A 470 2.24 -2.03 26.94
N ALA A 471 2.31 -3.26 27.45
CA ALA A 471 3.12 -3.61 28.61
C ALA A 471 4.61 -3.76 28.25
N LEU A 472 4.90 -4.33 27.08
CA LEU A 472 6.27 -4.56 26.61
C LEU A 472 6.98 -3.29 26.15
N TYR A 473 6.28 -2.44 25.40
CA TYR A 473 6.86 -1.29 24.71
C TYR A 473 6.40 0.06 25.27
N GLY A 474 5.54 0.07 26.30
CA GLY A 474 4.93 1.30 26.84
C GLY A 474 5.91 2.41 27.21
N ASN A 475 7.15 2.05 27.55
CA ASN A 475 8.20 3.00 27.93
C ASN A 475 9.37 3.08 26.93
N SER A 476 9.21 2.48 25.75
CA SER A 476 10.21 2.44 24.71
C SER A 476 9.84 3.43 23.60
N PRO A 477 10.78 4.20 23.05
CA PRO A 477 10.52 5.01 21.86
C PRO A 477 10.08 4.10 20.71
N VAL A 478 9.42 4.68 19.71
CA VAL A 478 9.09 3.94 18.50
C VAL A 478 10.38 3.55 17.79
N THR A 479 10.65 2.24 17.76
CA THR A 479 11.75 1.73 16.95
C THR A 479 11.26 1.69 15.51
N ILE A 480 11.56 2.75 14.77
CA ILE A 480 11.53 2.72 13.31
C ILE A 480 12.68 1.83 12.93
N ARG A 481 12.42 0.52 12.81
CA ARG A 481 13.29 -0.30 12.00
C ARG A 481 13.04 0.23 10.60
N PRO A 482 14.00 0.88 9.93
CA PRO A 482 13.90 0.90 8.49
C PRO A 482 13.66 -0.57 8.14
N HIS A 483 12.59 -0.85 7.40
CA HIS A 483 12.64 -2.05 6.60
C HIS A 483 13.81 -1.80 5.63
N ALA A 484 15.03 -2.07 6.11
CA ALA A 484 16.21 -2.26 5.31
C ALA A 484 15.98 -3.61 4.64
N ARG A 485 15.02 -3.61 3.73
CA ARG A 485 14.92 -4.60 2.71
C ARG A 485 14.85 -3.78 1.43
N PRO A 486 15.92 -3.81 0.62
CA PRO A 486 15.69 -3.97 -0.81
C PRO A 486 14.61 -5.05 -0.97
N LEU A 487 13.82 -5.03 -2.04
CA LEU A 487 13.22 -6.28 -2.49
C LEU A 487 14.42 -7.22 -2.72
N HIS A 488 14.77 -8.01 -1.70
CA HIS A 488 15.97 -8.83 -1.61
C HIS A 488 15.50 -10.26 -1.33
N PRO A 489 16.12 -11.28 -1.95
CA PRO A 489 15.51 -12.60 -2.14
C PRO A 489 15.66 -13.54 -0.95
N ASP A 490 16.33 -13.12 0.13
CA ASP A 490 16.81 -14.01 1.18
C ASP A 490 15.84 -14.19 2.36
N ALA A 491 14.53 -14.11 2.13
CA ALA A 491 13.51 -14.38 3.16
C ALA A 491 12.90 -15.78 3.05
N VAL A 492 13.65 -16.76 2.55
CA VAL A 492 13.38 -18.18 2.76
C VAL A 492 14.21 -18.62 3.96
N SER A 493 13.53 -19.00 5.06
CA SER A 493 14.20 -19.42 6.29
C SER A 493 15.03 -20.70 6.08
N ASP A 494 16.29 -20.66 6.51
CA ASP A 494 17.13 -21.84 6.71
C ASP A 494 16.48 -22.80 7.72
N GLY A 495 16.03 -23.94 7.20
CA GLY A 495 15.38 -25.01 7.93
C GLY A 495 15.59 -26.35 7.23
N HIS A 496 16.85 -26.80 7.24
CA HIS A 496 17.40 -28.11 6.87
C HIS A 496 18.03 -28.30 5.47
N SER A 497 19.29 -28.74 5.58
CA SER A 497 20.16 -29.46 4.65
C SER A 497 20.68 -28.73 3.41
N ASP A 498 21.89 -28.20 3.56
CA ASP A 498 23.08 -28.60 2.77
C ASP A 498 22.74 -29.60 1.63
N LEU A 499 22.46 -29.06 0.43
CA LEU A 499 22.57 -29.66 -0.91
C LEU A 499 21.87 -28.73 -1.93
N ARG A 500 22.67 -28.11 -2.83
CA ARG A 500 22.32 -27.42 -4.12
C ARG A 500 22.65 -25.92 -4.18
N THR A 501 23.92 -25.60 -4.35
CA THR A 501 24.41 -24.25 -4.69
C THR A 501 24.56 -24.02 -6.22
N GLN A 502 23.91 -24.82 -7.08
CA GLN A 502 24.11 -24.74 -8.55
C GLN A 502 22.88 -24.33 -9.38
N ASP A 503 21.65 -24.53 -8.91
CA ASP A 503 20.43 -24.31 -9.70
C ASP A 503 20.26 -22.86 -10.19
N PHE A 504 19.99 -22.65 -11.49
CA PHE A 504 19.88 -21.36 -12.21
C PHE A 504 21.20 -20.61 -12.40
N ALA A 505 22.31 -21.35 -12.58
CA ALA A 505 23.64 -20.76 -12.79
C ALA A 505 23.71 -19.85 -14.03
N GLN A 506 23.00 -20.20 -15.11
CA GLN A 506 23.03 -19.47 -16.38
C GLN A 506 22.36 -18.08 -16.28
N VAL A 507 21.22 -18.01 -15.61
CA VAL A 507 20.49 -16.75 -15.36
C VAL A 507 21.33 -15.78 -14.54
N ARG A 508 21.91 -16.28 -13.44
CA ARG A 508 22.79 -15.47 -12.56
C ARG A 508 24.09 -15.03 -13.25
N MET A 509 24.56 -15.78 -14.24
CA MET A 509 25.70 -15.36 -15.06
C MET A 509 25.34 -14.16 -15.93
N ILE A 510 24.17 -14.20 -16.59
CA ILE A 510 23.70 -13.10 -17.43
C ILE A 510 23.40 -11.84 -16.61
N HIS A 511 22.81 -11.97 -15.41
CA HIS A 511 22.58 -10.82 -14.52
C HIS A 511 23.89 -10.10 -14.17
N ARG A 512 24.95 -10.86 -13.83
CA ARG A 512 26.28 -10.27 -13.59
C ARG A 512 26.86 -9.59 -14.84
N GLU A 513 26.69 -10.20 -16.02
CA GLU A 513 27.13 -9.59 -17.28
C GLU A 513 26.39 -8.25 -17.56
N LEU A 514 25.08 -8.17 -17.27
CA LEU A 514 24.30 -6.94 -17.39
C LEU A 514 24.77 -5.86 -16.41
N ASP A 515 25.03 -6.22 -15.15
CA ASP A 515 25.55 -5.30 -14.14
C ASP A 515 26.92 -4.73 -14.54
N GLU A 516 27.86 -5.59 -14.94
CA GLU A 516 29.19 -5.18 -15.38
C GLU A 516 29.14 -4.24 -16.61
N LEU A 517 28.20 -4.47 -17.53
CA LEU A 517 28.03 -3.62 -18.72
C LEU A 517 27.43 -2.26 -18.37
N LEU A 518 26.49 -2.21 -17.42
CA LEU A 518 25.91 -0.96 -16.93
C LEU A 518 26.92 -0.14 -16.14
N GLU A 519 27.69 -0.75 -15.25
CA GLU A 519 28.77 -0.06 -14.54
C GLU A 519 29.82 0.50 -15.53
N ARG A 520 30.15 -0.25 -16.58
CA ARG A 520 31.05 0.23 -17.64
C ARG A 520 30.48 1.41 -18.41
N LEU A 521 29.16 1.43 -18.65
CA LEU A 521 28.46 2.53 -19.33
C LEU A 521 28.42 3.80 -18.48
N GLU A 522 28.19 3.67 -17.18
CA GLU A 522 28.13 4.80 -16.26
C GLU A 522 29.50 5.44 -16.02
N ASN A 523 30.57 4.64 -16.09
CA ASN A 523 31.93 5.09 -15.78
C ASN A 523 32.76 5.49 -17.02
N THR A 524 32.27 5.26 -18.24
CA THR A 524 33.00 5.62 -19.46
C THR A 524 32.72 7.05 -19.90
N THR A 525 33.77 7.80 -20.22
CA THR A 525 33.68 9.13 -20.84
C THR A 525 34.02 9.11 -22.33
N ASP A 526 34.42 7.94 -22.84
CA ASP A 526 34.78 7.70 -24.23
C ASP A 526 33.54 7.24 -25.04
N PRO A 527 33.10 7.99 -26.07
CA PRO A 527 31.91 7.68 -26.85
C PRO A 527 31.96 6.35 -27.60
N ASP A 528 33.13 5.94 -28.10
CA ASP A 528 33.28 4.67 -28.81
C ASP A 528 33.17 3.47 -27.86
N SER A 529 33.74 3.59 -26.66
CA SER A 529 33.59 2.61 -25.58
C SER A 529 32.17 2.54 -25.04
N ALA A 530 31.46 3.68 -24.93
CA ALA A 530 30.05 3.72 -24.55
C ALA A 530 29.18 2.99 -25.59
N LYS A 531 29.42 3.25 -26.87
CA LYS A 531 28.70 2.59 -27.97
C LYS A 531 28.94 1.07 -27.98
N ALA A 532 30.18 0.64 -27.74
CA ALA A 532 30.52 -0.78 -27.65
C ALA A 532 29.80 -1.45 -26.46
N ALA A 533 29.76 -0.79 -25.30
CA ALA A 533 29.07 -1.31 -24.13
C ALA A 533 27.55 -1.35 -24.29
N LEU A 534 26.92 -0.36 -24.95
CA LEU A 534 25.50 -0.40 -25.31
C LEU A 534 25.18 -1.57 -26.26
N THR A 535 26.04 -1.83 -27.24
CA THR A 535 25.88 -2.95 -28.17
C THR A 535 25.99 -4.30 -27.46
N ASP A 536 26.91 -4.42 -26.50
CA ASP A 536 27.04 -5.64 -25.70
C ASP A 536 25.89 -5.80 -24.70
N LEU A 537 25.35 -4.69 -24.17
CA LEU A 537 24.20 -4.69 -23.28
C LEU A 537 22.93 -5.15 -24.00
N ASP A 538 22.64 -4.60 -25.19
CA ASP A 538 21.53 -5.01 -26.06
C ASP A 538 21.58 -6.52 -26.37
N ARG A 539 22.76 -7.03 -26.73
CA ARG A 539 22.95 -8.48 -26.97
C ARG A 539 22.73 -9.32 -25.71
N THR A 540 23.20 -8.84 -24.56
CA THR A 540 23.07 -9.57 -23.29
C THR A 540 21.62 -9.59 -22.81
N LEU A 541 20.87 -8.52 -23.03
CA LEU A 541 19.43 -8.47 -22.77
C LEU A 541 18.66 -9.44 -23.68
N GLN A 542 18.98 -9.51 -24.97
CA GLN A 542 18.35 -10.49 -25.86
C GLN A 542 18.60 -11.94 -25.40
N ARG A 543 19.83 -12.26 -24.96
CA ARG A 543 20.15 -13.59 -24.41
C ARG A 543 19.38 -13.90 -23.12
N HIS A 544 19.13 -12.87 -22.32
CA HIS A 544 18.32 -12.98 -21.10
C HIS A 544 16.85 -13.27 -21.45
N HIS A 545 16.30 -12.48 -22.39
CA HIS A 545 14.95 -12.63 -22.94
C HIS A 545 14.69 -14.03 -23.50
N ASP A 546 15.62 -14.57 -24.29
CA ASP A 546 15.48 -15.90 -24.88
C ASP A 546 15.36 -17.00 -23.80
N ILE A 547 16.02 -16.83 -22.65
CA ILE A 547 15.89 -17.75 -21.52
C ILE A 547 14.56 -17.56 -20.78
N THR A 548 14.19 -16.32 -20.48
CA THR A 548 12.97 -16.05 -19.72
C THR A 548 11.74 -16.48 -20.50
N ASP A 549 11.60 -16.06 -21.76
CA ASP A 549 10.41 -16.24 -22.57
C ASP A 549 10.25 -17.65 -23.16
N HIS A 550 11.35 -18.31 -23.52
CA HIS A 550 11.27 -19.62 -24.16
C HIS A 550 11.51 -20.79 -23.22
N ILE A 551 12.07 -20.53 -22.03
CA ILE A 551 12.45 -21.59 -21.10
C ILE A 551 11.78 -21.40 -19.73
N LEU A 552 12.01 -20.28 -19.05
CA LEU A 552 11.57 -20.12 -17.67
C LEU A 552 10.05 -19.93 -17.57
N TYR A 553 9.47 -18.96 -18.27
CA TYR A 553 8.03 -18.70 -18.21
C TYR A 553 7.20 -19.89 -18.67
N PRO A 554 7.48 -20.55 -19.81
CA PRO A 554 6.74 -21.75 -20.21
C PRO A 554 6.86 -22.90 -19.20
N THR A 555 7.98 -22.97 -18.48
CA THR A 555 8.17 -23.96 -17.42
C THR A 555 7.37 -23.61 -16.17
N VAL A 556 7.31 -22.33 -15.78
CA VAL A 556 6.40 -21.84 -14.74
C VAL A 556 4.95 -22.19 -15.09
N SER A 557 4.57 -21.99 -16.35
CA SER A 557 3.21 -22.28 -16.83
C SER A 557 2.80 -23.74 -16.69
N ARG A 558 3.76 -24.65 -16.88
CA ARG A 558 3.54 -26.09 -16.70
C ARG A 558 3.56 -26.49 -15.23
N ALA A 559 4.50 -25.94 -14.46
CA ALA A 559 4.70 -26.30 -13.05
C ALA A 559 3.57 -25.80 -12.15
N VAL A 560 2.95 -24.66 -12.50
CA VAL A 560 1.86 -24.05 -11.73
C VAL A 560 0.69 -23.70 -12.65
N PRO A 561 -0.24 -24.66 -12.89
CA PRO A 561 -1.38 -24.45 -13.79
C PRO A 561 -2.26 -23.28 -13.31
N GLY A 562 -2.45 -22.28 -14.18
CA GLY A 562 -3.21 -21.05 -13.87
C GLY A 562 -2.36 -19.82 -13.55
N LEU A 563 -1.05 -19.98 -13.33
CA LEU A 563 -0.06 -18.90 -13.20
C LEU A 563 0.78 -18.70 -14.47
N GLY A 564 0.61 -19.61 -15.44
CA GLY A 564 1.44 -19.70 -16.62
C GLY A 564 1.28 -18.63 -17.67
N ASP A 565 0.05 -18.16 -17.86
CA ASP A 565 -0.22 -17.02 -18.71
C ASP A 565 0.09 -15.69 -17.97
N ASP A 566 0.16 -15.73 -16.62
CA ASP A 566 0.45 -14.57 -15.77
C ASP A 566 1.97 -14.32 -15.60
N ALA A 567 2.83 -15.35 -15.60
CA ALA A 567 4.29 -15.20 -15.43
C ALA A 567 4.99 -14.63 -16.67
N ALA A 568 4.49 -14.92 -17.88
CA ALA A 568 4.99 -14.32 -19.13
C ALA A 568 4.55 -12.84 -19.26
N TRP A 569 3.38 -12.49 -18.72
CA TRP A 569 2.80 -11.15 -18.81
C TRP A 569 3.32 -10.16 -17.75
N THR A 570 3.90 -10.65 -16.65
CA THR A 570 4.37 -9.80 -15.54
C THR A 570 5.62 -8.97 -15.85
N SER A 571 6.37 -9.26 -16.92
CA SER A 571 7.55 -8.48 -17.36
C SER A 571 7.36 -7.67 -18.65
N GLU A 572 6.26 -7.87 -19.39
CA GLU A 572 6.06 -7.32 -20.74
C GLU A 572 6.06 -5.78 -20.83
N HIS A 573 6.03 -5.01 -19.73
CA HIS A 573 6.03 -3.54 -19.84
C HIS A 573 7.36 -2.89 -19.40
N ALA A 574 7.95 -3.30 -18.28
CA ALA A 574 9.20 -2.72 -17.79
C ALA A 574 10.44 -3.26 -18.54
N ALA A 575 10.46 -4.56 -18.85
CA ALA A 575 11.57 -5.19 -19.59
C ALA A 575 11.55 -4.76 -21.06
N GLU A 576 10.38 -4.74 -21.70
CA GLU A 576 10.24 -4.26 -23.07
C GLU A 576 10.59 -2.77 -23.20
N ASP A 577 10.32 -1.92 -22.20
CA ASP A 577 10.69 -0.50 -22.25
C ASP A 577 12.19 -0.28 -22.07
N ALA A 578 12.84 -1.06 -21.20
CA ALA A 578 14.29 -1.08 -21.04
C ALA A 578 15.01 -1.64 -22.28
N GLU A 579 14.49 -2.71 -22.88
CA GLU A 579 14.98 -3.29 -24.14
C GLU A 579 14.74 -2.36 -25.33
N ARG A 580 13.54 -1.76 -25.46
CA ARG A 580 13.26 -0.74 -26.48
C ARG A 580 14.14 0.49 -26.30
N LEU A 581 14.51 0.86 -25.07
CA LEU A 581 15.44 1.94 -24.80
C LEU A 581 16.89 1.54 -25.13
N ALA A 582 17.35 0.36 -24.69
CA ALA A 582 18.67 -0.19 -25.01
C ALA A 582 18.88 -0.30 -26.52
N HIS A 583 17.91 -0.88 -27.22
CA HIS A 583 17.90 -1.05 -28.67
C HIS A 583 17.87 0.31 -29.39
N ARG A 584 17.08 1.29 -28.93
CA ARG A 584 17.08 2.64 -29.50
C ARG A 584 18.39 3.38 -29.26
N LEU A 585 19.01 3.25 -28.08
CA LEU A 585 20.30 3.85 -27.76
C LEU A 585 21.44 3.17 -28.55
N ALA A 586 21.32 1.88 -28.87
CA ALA A 586 22.27 1.14 -29.69
C ALA A 586 22.09 1.42 -31.21
N ALA A 587 20.85 1.57 -31.68
CA ALA A 587 20.51 1.73 -33.10
C ALA A 587 20.45 3.20 -33.58
N SER A 588 20.15 4.15 -32.69
CA SER A 588 20.13 5.58 -32.99
C SER A 588 21.32 6.26 -32.32
N HIS A 589 21.99 7.18 -33.01
CA HIS A 589 23.10 7.99 -32.49
C HIS A 589 22.63 9.04 -31.45
N GLN A 590 21.78 8.65 -30.50
CA GLN A 590 21.36 9.48 -29.37
C GLN A 590 22.42 9.44 -28.25
N ASP A 591 22.57 10.56 -27.56
CA ASP A 591 23.55 10.74 -26.48
C ASP A 591 23.12 9.90 -25.25
N PRO A 592 24.00 9.04 -24.68
CA PRO A 592 23.74 8.35 -23.42
C PRO A 592 23.80 9.37 -22.26
N SER A 593 22.79 10.23 -22.18
CA SER A 593 22.66 11.18 -21.10
C SER A 593 22.57 10.44 -19.76
N PRO A 594 23.05 11.05 -18.66
CA PRO A 594 22.90 10.45 -17.32
C PRO A 594 21.45 10.06 -16.98
N GLU A 595 20.47 10.79 -17.53
CA GLU A 595 19.04 10.49 -17.37
C GLU A 595 18.63 9.21 -18.12
N ASN A 596 19.07 9.03 -19.37
CA ASN A 596 18.80 7.80 -20.13
C ASN A 596 19.48 6.57 -19.53
N LEU A 597 20.70 6.72 -19.00
CA LEU A 597 21.41 5.64 -18.32
C LEU A 597 20.72 5.26 -17.00
N ALA A 598 20.19 6.24 -16.25
CA ALA A 598 19.43 5.96 -15.03
C ALA A 598 18.13 5.19 -15.30
N ILE A 599 17.40 5.56 -16.36
CA ILE A 599 16.18 4.83 -16.78
C ILE A 599 16.52 3.40 -17.21
N LEU A 600 17.61 3.24 -17.97
CA LEU A 600 18.08 1.94 -18.44
C LEU A 600 18.49 1.03 -17.27
N ARG A 601 19.24 1.55 -16.30
CA ARG A 601 19.61 0.86 -15.05
C ARG A 601 18.37 0.45 -14.26
N GLU A 602 17.43 1.38 -14.03
CA GLU A 602 16.20 1.12 -13.27
C GLU A 602 15.37 0.00 -13.91
N GLY A 603 15.17 0.03 -15.23
CA GLY A 603 14.40 -1.01 -15.93
C GLY A 603 15.08 -2.39 -15.92
N ILE A 604 16.41 -2.45 -16.05
CA ILE A 604 17.16 -3.72 -16.01
C ILE A 604 17.18 -4.30 -14.59
N ASP A 605 17.35 -3.46 -13.56
CA ASP A 605 17.30 -3.88 -12.16
C ASP A 605 15.92 -4.42 -11.78
N GLU A 606 14.84 -3.78 -12.23
CA GLU A 606 13.47 -4.26 -12.03
C GLU A 606 13.24 -5.62 -12.70
N HIS A 607 13.77 -5.81 -13.91
CA HIS A 607 13.63 -7.08 -14.63
C HIS A 607 14.41 -8.22 -13.96
N ILE A 608 15.67 -7.97 -13.58
CA ILE A 608 16.50 -8.91 -12.81
C ILE A 608 15.80 -9.27 -11.50
N ALA A 609 15.28 -8.27 -10.78
CA ALA A 609 14.57 -8.49 -9.54
C ALA A 609 13.34 -9.39 -9.75
N HIS A 610 12.56 -9.18 -10.81
CA HIS A 610 11.42 -10.06 -11.13
C HIS A 610 11.86 -11.53 -11.31
N VAL A 611 12.88 -11.79 -12.13
CA VAL A 611 13.33 -13.17 -12.38
C VAL A 611 13.89 -13.82 -11.12
N GLU A 612 14.73 -13.12 -10.36
CA GLU A 612 15.37 -13.69 -9.17
C GLU A 612 14.42 -13.87 -7.98
N HIS A 613 13.44 -12.98 -7.82
CA HIS A 613 12.61 -12.93 -6.61
C HIS A 613 11.23 -13.54 -6.81
N PHE A 614 10.79 -13.72 -8.06
CA PHE A 614 9.48 -14.27 -8.38
C PHE A 614 9.60 -15.58 -9.15
N VAL A 615 10.27 -15.57 -10.30
CA VAL A 615 10.32 -16.73 -11.22
C VAL A 615 11.13 -17.88 -10.64
N VAL A 616 12.37 -17.63 -10.22
CA VAL A 616 13.27 -18.65 -9.69
C VAL A 616 12.74 -19.32 -8.41
N PRO A 617 12.25 -18.60 -7.39
CA PRO A 617 11.69 -19.22 -6.19
C PRO A 617 10.44 -20.04 -6.49
N LEU A 618 9.60 -19.57 -7.42
CA LEU A 618 8.39 -20.29 -7.81
C LEU A 618 8.72 -21.62 -8.48
N LEU A 619 9.70 -21.66 -9.39
CA LEU A 619 10.17 -22.91 -10.00
C LEU A 619 10.82 -23.85 -8.98
N ARG A 620 11.67 -23.34 -8.07
CA ARG A 620 12.28 -24.14 -7.00
C ARG A 620 11.24 -24.82 -6.11
N ASN A 621 10.14 -24.13 -5.84
CA ASN A 621 9.09 -24.64 -4.95
C ASN A 621 8.18 -25.68 -5.61
N HIS A 622 8.14 -25.75 -6.95
CA HIS A 622 7.16 -26.56 -7.68
C HIS A 622 7.78 -27.63 -8.60
N LEU A 623 9.09 -27.60 -8.85
CA LEU A 623 9.78 -28.60 -9.65
C LEU A 623 10.58 -29.58 -8.78
N ALA A 624 10.66 -30.83 -9.22
CA ALA A 624 11.55 -31.81 -8.61
C ALA A 624 13.02 -31.48 -8.92
N PRO A 625 13.96 -31.90 -8.06
CA PRO A 625 15.40 -31.81 -8.31
C PRO A 625 15.90 -32.14 -9.72
N THR A 626 15.45 -33.25 -10.27
CA THR A 626 15.85 -33.71 -11.60
C THR A 626 15.29 -32.84 -12.73
N GLU A 627 14.16 -32.16 -12.48
CA GLU A 627 13.56 -31.22 -13.43
C GLU A 627 14.30 -29.88 -13.40
N LEU A 628 14.79 -29.45 -12.24
CA LEU A 628 15.67 -28.28 -12.11
C LEU A 628 17.01 -28.48 -12.82
N GLU A 629 17.61 -29.67 -12.72
CA GLU A 629 18.83 -30.03 -13.45
C GLU A 629 18.61 -29.99 -14.97
N HIS A 630 17.51 -30.59 -15.47
CA HIS A 630 17.17 -30.51 -16.91
C HIS A 630 16.87 -29.08 -17.37
N LEU A 631 16.30 -28.24 -16.51
CA LEU A 631 16.04 -26.84 -16.80
C LEU A 631 17.34 -26.04 -16.96
N ASP A 632 18.31 -26.28 -16.08
CA ASP A 632 19.65 -25.68 -16.18
C ASP A 632 20.38 -26.12 -17.45
N ASP A 633 20.31 -27.40 -17.82
CA ASP A 633 20.88 -27.92 -19.06
C ASP A 633 20.22 -27.30 -20.30
N ALA A 634 18.90 -27.08 -20.27
CA ALA A 634 18.16 -26.43 -21.35
C ALA A 634 18.61 -24.97 -21.53
N MET A 635 18.78 -24.22 -20.43
CA MET A 635 19.30 -22.85 -20.48
C MET A 635 20.75 -22.81 -20.98
N ALA A 636 21.61 -23.73 -20.53
CA ALA A 636 22.99 -23.81 -20.99
C ALA A 636 23.07 -24.13 -22.50
N THR A 637 22.18 -25.01 -22.98
CA THR A 637 22.08 -25.36 -24.41
C THR A 637 21.61 -24.17 -25.24
N ALA A 638 20.61 -23.42 -24.78
CA ALA A 638 20.12 -22.23 -25.46
C ALA A 638 21.22 -21.17 -25.62
N LEU A 639 22.03 -20.95 -24.57
CA LEU A 639 23.15 -20.00 -24.62
C LEU A 639 24.33 -20.45 -25.49
N ALA A 640 24.45 -21.76 -25.78
CA ALA A 640 25.53 -22.29 -26.60
C ALA A 640 25.29 -22.15 -28.13
N HIS A 641 24.08 -21.78 -28.57
CA HIS A 641 23.69 -21.74 -29.99
C HIS A 641 23.89 -20.37 -30.68
N ASP A 642 24.62 -19.42 -30.07
CA ASP A 642 24.95 -18.13 -30.67
C ASP A 642 26.23 -18.22 -31.55
N PRO A 643 26.26 -17.69 -32.80
CA PRO A 643 27.44 -17.77 -33.65
C PRO A 643 28.62 -16.95 -33.08
N PRO A 644 29.88 -17.36 -33.34
CA PRO A 644 31.04 -16.82 -32.64
C PRO A 644 31.31 -15.34 -32.95
N ARG A 645 31.84 -14.62 -31.95
CA ARG A 645 32.40 -13.26 -32.06
C ARG A 645 33.25 -13.12 -33.32
N THR A 646 32.78 -12.40 -34.34
CA THR A 646 33.68 -11.90 -35.38
C THR A 646 34.57 -10.84 -34.77
N SER A 647 35.77 -11.23 -34.36
CA SER A 647 36.86 -10.31 -34.10
C SER A 647 37.16 -9.54 -35.38
N GLN A 648 36.96 -8.23 -35.38
CA GLN A 648 37.55 -7.36 -36.39
C GLN A 648 39.07 -7.36 -36.21
N SER A 649 39.71 -8.33 -36.88
CA SER A 649 41.12 -8.27 -37.22
C SER A 649 41.31 -7.24 -38.34
N THR A 650 42.05 -6.20 -38.02
CA THR A 650 42.82 -5.31 -38.90
C THR A 650 42.87 -5.72 -40.38
N ALA A 651 42.14 -5.01 -41.23
CA ALA A 651 42.42 -4.95 -42.66
C ALA A 651 42.61 -3.49 -43.08
N SER A 652 43.84 -3.20 -43.48
CA SER A 652 44.33 -1.91 -43.95
C SER A 652 43.61 -1.42 -45.20
N VAL A 653 43.26 -0.13 -45.21
CA VAL A 653 42.86 0.65 -46.39
C VAL A 653 44.05 0.81 -47.34
N PRO A 654 43.89 0.56 -48.66
CA PRO A 654 44.63 1.27 -49.68
C PRO A 654 43.77 2.41 -50.25
N ALA A 655 44.45 3.53 -50.46
CA ALA A 655 43.92 4.84 -50.84
C ALA A 655 43.26 4.91 -52.23
N ASP A 656 42.40 5.93 -52.36
CA ASP A 656 42.12 6.73 -53.55
C ASP A 656 41.76 6.02 -54.88
N ARG A 657 40.54 6.30 -55.39
CA ARG A 657 40.34 7.21 -56.54
C ARG A 657 38.88 7.30 -57.03
N LYS A 658 38.38 8.54 -56.97
CA LYS A 658 37.66 9.33 -57.98
C LYS A 658 36.41 8.77 -58.70
N VAL A 659 35.33 9.55 -58.54
CA VAL A 659 34.49 10.20 -59.59
C VAL A 659 34.11 9.34 -60.80
N THR A 660 32.83 8.94 -60.88
CA THR A 660 31.83 9.54 -61.80
C THR A 660 30.43 9.29 -61.30
#